data_AF-A0A0C9MQ93-F1
#
_entry.id   AF-A0A0C9MQ93-F1
#
_cell.length_a   1.000
_cell.length_b   1.000
_cell.length_c   1.000
_cell.angle_alpha   90.00
_cell.angle_beta   90.00
_cell.angle_gamma   90.00
#
_symmetry.space_group_name_H-M   'P 1'
#
loop_
_entity.id
_entity.type
_entity.pdbx_description
1 polymer ?
#
loop_
_entity_poly.entity_id
_entity_poly.type
_entity_poly.pdbx_seq_one_letter_code
_entity_poly.pdbx_strand_id
1 'polypeptide(L)'
;MKFGKQMETAAFDLPENWRPHLIHYKTLKKSIRLVVDELESRGLSTEWLNTLDTDEAMRLDYVFDGDVKDPHPCIKITIDDPTSITTVEEPALLKLIPVTEQLNTEPLSIKIELVRDSEFFHLLLHELSHAAALHDKEKSRFLGDVDTLEGQLTVAASPQRKDLYAWREIFNLYMEAQIFRNETEGQYSPQSYERSQEKLEWFTKELTRMNLTKKLSSRPSKKALTQFLAINAQLVHFKHFQSLNQTAMIKILKKHDKRSGLSATSEFPSFAKNNAVFVEGILLSLFNAIQTKLITIVPQPDDYDCPVCFSIAWRPIRLECGHVFCVRCLIKAHRKRMYNCPICRQEHAVGNADANNLDQTLQSFMMLYFPREIKEKRKENEREQATINKQQYITHTLSPHRLTHSTSTAIRSSPSSSSRNSNCITNGTSDTKCISRDSRHKRSATGARRDQYRKKRKFELGRQSANTKLGGKRIHLVRVRGGNFKRRALRLESGNFSWGSEGISRKTRALTVVYNASNNELVRTNTLVKGAVIQIDATPFRQWYESHYAITLGKKSADAAETTAEKKSKSVEKKIAARAATATVDPLLNDQFNAGRLYAVIASRPGQSGRCDGYILEGKELEFYLRKIKSAEEQKVTKNPMRNLQIEKLVLNICVGESGDRLTRAAKVLEQLTGQTPVYSKARYTVRTFSIRRNEKISVHVTVRGPKAEEILERGLKVKEYELKARNFSQTGNFGFGIDEHIDLGIKYDPSIGIYGMDYYIVMGRPGNRVSRRKHCKAKVGVKHQIKKEEAMEWFKQRFDGVISYKA
;
A
#
# COMPACT_ATOMS: atom_id res chain seq x y z
N MET A 1 14.40 -29.96 -1.80
CA MET A 1 15.62 -29.84 -0.97
C MET A 1 15.82 -28.40 -0.48
N LYS A 2 15.51 -27.38 -1.28
CA LYS A 2 15.70 -25.95 -0.92
C LYS A 2 15.05 -25.53 0.42
N PHE A 3 13.79 -25.90 0.68
CA PHE A 3 13.10 -25.45 1.91
C PHE A 3 13.65 -26.03 3.22
N GLY A 4 14.01 -27.33 3.27
CA GLY A 4 14.58 -27.93 4.48
C GLY A 4 15.90 -27.29 4.88
N LYS A 5 16.74 -26.94 3.89
CA LYS A 5 18.00 -26.21 4.13
C LYS A 5 17.75 -24.76 4.59
N GLN A 6 16.73 -24.10 4.03
CA GLN A 6 16.31 -22.75 4.46
C GLN A 6 15.83 -22.73 5.92
N MET A 7 15.07 -23.74 6.35
CA MET A 7 14.64 -23.89 7.75
C MET A 7 15.83 -24.08 8.69
N GLU A 8 16.80 -24.91 8.30
CA GLU A 8 18.03 -25.11 9.08
C GLU A 8 18.86 -23.83 9.18
N THR A 9 18.95 -23.05 8.09
CA THR A 9 19.60 -21.73 8.12
C THR A 9 18.87 -20.75 9.04
N ALA A 10 17.53 -20.68 8.96
CA ALA A 10 16.72 -19.78 9.78
C ALA A 10 16.66 -20.19 11.26
N ALA A 11 16.96 -21.46 11.59
CA ALA A 11 17.04 -21.95 12.96
C ALA A 11 18.27 -21.43 13.71
N PHE A 12 19.32 -20.99 13.01
CA PHE A 12 20.50 -20.39 13.65
C PHE A 12 20.18 -19.06 14.34
N ASP A 13 19.18 -18.33 13.84
CA ASP A 13 18.72 -17.07 14.42
C ASP A 13 17.92 -17.26 15.72
N LEU A 14 17.56 -18.51 16.07
CA LEU A 14 16.86 -18.84 17.31
C LEU A 14 17.83 -19.24 18.42
N PRO A 15 17.44 -19.01 19.71
CA PRO A 15 18.15 -19.52 20.87
C PRO A 15 18.42 -21.03 20.78
N GLU A 16 19.61 -21.46 21.20
CA GLU A 16 20.06 -22.87 21.06
C GLU A 16 19.11 -23.86 21.75
N ASN A 17 18.55 -23.48 22.90
CA ASN A 17 17.59 -24.26 23.67
C ASN A 17 16.22 -24.42 22.97
N TRP A 18 15.91 -23.60 21.96
CA TRP A 18 14.62 -23.66 21.24
C TRP A 18 14.70 -24.52 19.98
N ARG A 19 15.90 -24.68 19.40
CA ARG A 19 16.11 -25.45 18.15
C ARG A 19 15.58 -26.89 18.20
N PRO A 20 15.70 -27.65 19.30
CA PRO A 20 15.17 -29.02 19.37
C PRO A 20 13.64 -29.11 19.31
N HIS A 21 12.93 -28.01 19.55
CA HIS A 21 11.46 -27.95 19.55
C HIS A 21 10.90 -27.46 18.20
N LEU A 22 11.74 -27.34 17.18
CA LEU A 22 11.32 -27.05 15.81
C LEU A 22 10.87 -28.34 15.12
N ILE A 23 9.85 -28.22 14.27
CA ILE A 23 9.33 -29.34 13.48
C ILE A 23 10.42 -29.87 12.53
N HIS A 24 10.80 -31.15 12.70
CA HIS A 24 11.80 -31.82 11.88
C HIS A 24 11.27 -32.17 10.47
N TYR A 25 11.21 -31.17 9.59
CA TYR A 25 10.64 -31.30 8.23
C TYR A 25 11.26 -32.42 7.38
N LYS A 26 12.56 -32.71 7.55
CA LYS A 26 13.24 -33.77 6.78
C LYS A 26 12.72 -35.17 7.14
N THR A 27 12.45 -35.42 8.42
CA THR A 27 11.95 -36.71 8.92
C THR A 27 10.51 -36.93 8.45
N LEU A 28 9.63 -35.95 8.66
CA LEU A 28 8.25 -35.99 8.18
C LEU A 28 8.14 -36.14 6.66
N LYS A 29 9.06 -35.53 5.91
CA LYS A 29 9.07 -35.68 4.45
C LYS A 29 9.44 -37.10 4.01
N LYS A 30 10.24 -37.84 4.79
CA LYS A 30 10.57 -39.24 4.50
C LYS A 30 9.34 -40.12 4.71
N SER A 31 8.58 -39.91 5.78
CA SER A 31 7.37 -40.70 6.05
C SER A 31 6.27 -40.50 5.00
N ILE A 32 6.14 -39.30 4.39
CA ILE A 32 5.20 -39.10 3.26
C ILE A 32 5.45 -40.07 2.11
N ARG A 33 6.70 -40.48 1.85
CA ARG A 33 6.97 -41.47 0.78
C ARG A 33 6.34 -42.81 1.10
N LEU A 34 6.46 -43.26 2.36
CA LEU A 34 5.87 -44.51 2.82
C LEU A 34 4.33 -44.51 2.73
N VAL A 35 3.70 -43.34 2.91
CA VAL A 35 2.25 -43.16 2.71
C VAL A 35 1.86 -43.35 1.24
N VAL A 36 2.64 -42.78 0.32
CA VAL A 36 2.39 -42.94 -1.13
C VAL A 36 2.59 -44.39 -1.56
N ASP A 37 3.64 -45.04 -1.05
CA ASP A 37 3.90 -46.46 -1.33
C ASP A 37 2.74 -47.35 -0.82
N GLU A 38 2.14 -47.03 0.34
CA GLU A 38 0.94 -47.71 0.84
C GLU A 38 -0.29 -47.47 -0.05
N LEU A 39 -0.54 -46.23 -0.47
CA LEU A 39 -1.64 -45.88 -1.38
C LEU A 39 -1.54 -46.62 -2.72
N GLU A 40 -0.35 -46.64 -3.31
CA GLU A 40 -0.08 -47.35 -4.57
C GLU A 40 -0.27 -48.86 -4.41
N SER A 41 0.15 -49.45 -3.28
CA SER A 41 -0.05 -50.88 -2.98
C SER A 41 -1.53 -51.28 -2.88
N ARG A 42 -2.39 -50.35 -2.48
CA ARG A 42 -3.85 -50.53 -2.40
C ARG A 42 -4.60 -50.16 -3.69
N GLY A 43 -3.87 -49.76 -4.74
CA GLY A 43 -4.46 -49.38 -6.03
C GLY A 43 -5.07 -47.98 -6.06
N LEU A 44 -4.84 -47.15 -5.04
CA LEU A 44 -5.33 -45.78 -4.93
C LEU A 44 -4.27 -44.81 -5.50
N SER A 45 -4.15 -44.73 -6.82
CA SER A 45 -3.17 -43.85 -7.47
C SER A 45 -3.57 -42.38 -7.33
N THR A 46 -2.58 -41.48 -7.30
CA THR A 46 -2.84 -40.03 -7.20
C THR A 46 -3.62 -39.48 -8.40
N GLU A 47 -3.46 -40.06 -9.58
CA GLU A 47 -4.19 -39.64 -10.78
C GLU A 47 -5.67 -40.01 -10.66
N TRP A 48 -5.97 -41.19 -10.11
CA TRP A 48 -7.33 -41.69 -9.88
C TRP A 48 -8.05 -40.93 -8.75
N LEU A 49 -7.36 -40.60 -7.65
CA LEU A 49 -7.96 -39.81 -6.57
C LEU A 49 -8.37 -38.39 -7.03
N ASN A 50 -7.62 -37.80 -7.96
CA ASN A 50 -7.95 -36.48 -8.51
C ASN A 50 -9.09 -36.53 -9.55
N THR A 51 -9.34 -37.67 -10.22
CA THR A 51 -10.48 -37.81 -11.13
C THR A 51 -11.81 -37.96 -10.38
N LEU A 52 -11.78 -38.61 -9.21
CA LEU A 52 -12.97 -38.77 -8.37
C LEU A 52 -13.54 -37.46 -7.81
N ASP A 53 -12.69 -36.49 -7.46
CA ASP A 53 -13.13 -35.17 -6.98
C ASP A 53 -13.87 -34.35 -8.07
N THR A 54 -13.81 -34.80 -9.35
CA THR A 54 -14.46 -34.12 -10.48
C THR A 54 -15.78 -34.71 -10.93
N ASP A 55 -16.12 -35.94 -10.51
CA ASP A 55 -17.38 -36.60 -10.88
C ASP A 55 -18.46 -36.37 -9.82
N GLU A 56 -19.63 -35.84 -10.23
CA GLU A 56 -20.73 -35.47 -9.32
C GLU A 56 -21.39 -36.69 -8.64
N ALA A 57 -21.09 -37.93 -9.07
CA ALA A 57 -21.69 -39.17 -8.58
C ALA A 57 -20.90 -39.87 -7.46
N MET A 58 -19.62 -39.52 -7.24
CA MET A 58 -18.76 -40.10 -6.20
C MET A 58 -18.06 -38.98 -5.42
N ARG A 59 -18.30 -38.89 -4.11
CA ARG A 59 -17.65 -37.89 -3.25
C ARG A 59 -16.53 -38.53 -2.44
N LEU A 60 -15.33 -37.94 -2.50
CA LEU A 60 -14.19 -38.29 -1.66
C LEU A 60 -14.06 -37.28 -0.51
N ASP A 61 -14.27 -37.74 0.71
CA ASP A 61 -14.06 -36.98 1.93
C ASP A 61 -12.89 -37.57 2.71
N TYR A 62 -11.93 -36.75 3.11
CA TYR A 62 -10.81 -37.16 3.97
C TYR A 62 -11.06 -36.64 5.39
N VAL A 63 -11.25 -37.54 6.36
CA VAL A 63 -11.73 -37.20 7.72
C VAL A 63 -10.77 -37.75 8.78
N PHE A 64 -10.78 -37.14 9.97
CA PHE A 64 -10.04 -37.60 11.15
C PHE A 64 -11.06 -38.05 12.22
N ASP A 65 -11.23 -39.36 12.41
CA ASP A 65 -12.25 -39.92 13.32
C ASP A 65 -11.75 -40.13 14.78
N GLY A 66 -10.47 -39.86 15.05
CA GLY A 66 -9.81 -40.14 16.35
C GLY A 66 -9.66 -38.92 17.29
N ASP A 67 -8.98 -39.11 18.42
CA ASP A 67 -8.61 -38.04 19.35
C ASP A 67 -7.20 -37.51 19.04
N VAL A 68 -6.81 -36.34 19.59
CA VAL A 68 -5.46 -35.76 19.38
C VAL A 68 -4.32 -36.68 19.85
N LYS A 69 -4.60 -37.62 20.75
CA LYS A 69 -3.62 -38.64 21.20
C LYS A 69 -3.53 -39.84 20.26
N ASP A 70 -4.55 -40.06 19.44
CA ASP A 70 -4.62 -41.18 18.51
C ASP A 70 -5.36 -40.80 17.22
N PRO A 71 -4.70 -40.07 16.30
CA PRO A 71 -5.29 -39.65 15.04
C PRO A 71 -5.56 -40.87 14.14
N HIS A 72 -6.83 -41.04 13.77
CA HIS A 72 -7.26 -42.02 12.77
C HIS A 72 -7.69 -41.30 11.49
N PRO A 73 -6.76 -40.96 10.59
CA PRO A 73 -7.10 -40.44 9.27
C PRO A 73 -7.78 -41.54 8.44
N CYS A 74 -8.93 -41.22 7.86
CA CYS A 74 -9.71 -42.12 7.05
C CYS A 74 -10.13 -41.46 5.73
N ILE A 75 -10.12 -42.24 4.65
CA ILE A 75 -10.69 -41.85 3.37
C ILE A 75 -12.11 -42.41 3.34
N LYS A 76 -13.10 -41.53 3.20
CA LYS A 76 -14.51 -41.88 3.06
C LYS A 76 -14.94 -41.62 1.63
N ILE A 77 -15.26 -42.68 0.90
CA ILE A 77 -15.82 -42.60 -0.45
C ILE A 77 -17.32 -42.82 -0.33
N THR A 78 -18.12 -41.83 -0.73
CA THR A 78 -19.59 -41.91 -0.74
C THR A 78 -20.06 -42.03 -2.18
N ILE A 79 -20.84 -43.07 -2.47
CA ILE A 79 -21.38 -43.37 -3.80
C ILE A 79 -22.89 -43.19 -3.73
N ASP A 80 -23.42 -42.21 -4.48
CA ASP A 80 -24.84 -41.83 -4.43
C ASP A 80 -25.76 -42.85 -5.12
N ASP A 81 -25.28 -43.51 -6.18
CA ASP A 81 -25.97 -44.64 -6.84
C ASP A 81 -25.01 -45.82 -7.05
N PRO A 82 -25.07 -46.88 -6.23
CA PRO A 82 -24.18 -48.04 -6.37
C PRO A 82 -24.42 -48.85 -7.65
N THR A 83 -25.53 -48.67 -8.36
CA THR A 83 -25.87 -49.46 -9.57
C THR A 83 -25.19 -48.96 -10.85
N SER A 84 -24.59 -47.76 -10.85
CA SER A 84 -23.86 -47.20 -12.00
C SER A 84 -22.42 -47.72 -12.16
N ILE A 85 -21.91 -48.53 -11.22
CA ILE A 85 -20.56 -49.12 -11.29
C ILE A 85 -20.59 -50.33 -12.22
N THR A 86 -20.19 -50.18 -13.49
CA THR A 86 -20.07 -51.32 -14.41
C THR A 86 -18.80 -52.12 -14.12
N THR A 87 -18.88 -53.45 -14.17
CA THR A 87 -17.80 -54.40 -13.82
C THR A 87 -16.53 -54.30 -14.68
N VAL A 88 -16.49 -53.40 -15.67
CA VAL A 88 -15.47 -53.34 -16.72
C VAL A 88 -14.56 -52.11 -16.58
N GLU A 89 -15.00 -51.04 -15.91
CA GLU A 89 -14.33 -49.73 -16.01
C GLU A 89 -13.40 -49.41 -14.81
N GLU A 90 -13.61 -49.96 -13.61
CA GLU A 90 -12.82 -49.59 -12.42
C GLU A 90 -12.41 -50.79 -11.52
N PRO A 91 -11.32 -51.51 -11.83
CA PRO A 91 -10.86 -52.70 -11.07
C PRO A 91 -10.33 -52.39 -9.65
N ALA A 92 -10.14 -51.12 -9.29
CA ALA A 92 -9.65 -50.70 -7.98
C ALA A 92 -10.74 -50.70 -6.90
N LEU A 93 -11.96 -50.26 -7.23
CA LEU A 93 -13.10 -50.24 -6.30
C LEU A 93 -13.61 -51.64 -5.95
N LEU A 94 -13.57 -52.57 -6.90
CA LEU A 94 -13.96 -53.98 -6.70
C LEU A 94 -13.05 -54.74 -5.70
N LYS A 95 -11.82 -54.27 -5.47
CA LYS A 95 -10.92 -54.84 -4.43
C LYS A 95 -11.20 -54.30 -3.03
N LEU A 96 -11.91 -53.18 -2.92
CA LEU A 96 -12.17 -52.45 -1.68
C LEU A 96 -13.58 -52.72 -1.12
N ILE A 97 -14.48 -53.26 -1.93
CA ILE A 97 -15.83 -53.67 -1.52
C ILE A 97 -15.75 -55.12 -0.97
N PRO A 98 -16.15 -55.38 0.29
CA PRO A 98 -16.22 -56.74 0.80
C PRO A 98 -17.23 -57.55 -0.02
N VAL A 99 -16.83 -58.76 -0.44
CA VAL A 99 -17.54 -59.65 -1.39
C VAL A 99 -18.96 -60.07 -0.94
N THR A 100 -19.42 -59.62 0.22
CA THR A 100 -20.59 -60.17 0.94
C THR A 100 -21.85 -59.31 0.96
N GLU A 101 -21.87 -58.09 0.40
CA GLU A 101 -23.08 -57.24 0.41
C GLU A 101 -23.73 -57.10 -0.97
N GLN A 102 -25.03 -57.39 -1.05
CA GLN A 102 -25.85 -57.16 -2.24
C GLN A 102 -26.08 -55.65 -2.43
N LEU A 103 -25.79 -55.12 -3.63
CA LEU A 103 -25.95 -53.71 -3.98
C LEU A 103 -27.45 -53.32 -3.93
N ASN A 104 -27.86 -52.67 -2.84
CA ASN A 104 -29.20 -52.08 -2.66
C ASN A 104 -29.20 -50.58 -3.05
N THR A 105 -30.38 -49.97 -3.19
CA THR A 105 -30.58 -48.56 -3.62
C THR A 105 -30.21 -47.49 -2.57
N GLU A 106 -29.41 -47.82 -1.55
CA GLU A 106 -28.95 -46.87 -0.52
C GLU A 106 -27.52 -46.40 -0.81
N PRO A 107 -27.15 -45.16 -0.43
CA PRO A 107 -25.81 -44.64 -0.70
C PRO A 107 -24.75 -45.44 0.06
N LEU A 108 -23.79 -46.00 -0.68
CA LEU A 108 -22.72 -46.84 -0.12
C LEU A 108 -21.57 -45.94 0.35
N SER A 109 -21.16 -46.09 1.62
CA SER A 109 -19.98 -45.39 2.16
C SER A 109 -18.86 -46.36 2.49
N ILE A 110 -17.73 -46.25 1.78
CA ILE A 110 -16.54 -47.09 2.01
C ILE A 110 -15.54 -46.28 2.85
N LYS A 111 -15.09 -46.86 3.97
CA LYS A 111 -14.07 -46.28 4.84
C LYS A 111 -12.74 -47.03 4.65
N ILE A 112 -11.68 -46.30 4.30
CA ILE A 112 -10.33 -46.84 4.10
C ILE A 112 -9.39 -46.23 5.13
N GLU A 113 -8.78 -47.08 5.95
CA GLU A 113 -7.79 -46.70 6.96
C GLU A 113 -6.37 -47.05 6.49
N LEU A 114 -5.44 -46.08 6.62
CA LEU A 114 -4.06 -46.20 6.18
C LEU A 114 -3.11 -46.19 7.39
N VAL A 115 -2.26 -47.21 7.49
CA VAL A 115 -1.39 -47.42 8.65
C VAL A 115 -0.23 -46.42 8.64
N ARG A 116 0.42 -46.23 7.48
CA ARG A 116 1.54 -45.29 7.33
C ARG A 116 1.09 -43.84 7.43
N ASP A 117 -0.15 -43.56 7.02
CA ASP A 117 -0.74 -42.23 7.15
C ASP A 117 -0.98 -41.89 8.64
N SER A 118 -1.51 -42.85 9.40
CA SER A 118 -1.65 -42.75 10.86
C SER A 118 -0.29 -42.51 11.54
N GLU A 119 0.76 -43.27 11.18
CA GLU A 119 2.13 -43.07 11.67
C GLU A 119 2.67 -41.65 11.36
N PHE A 120 2.38 -41.11 10.17
CA PHE A 120 2.77 -39.75 9.79
C PHE A 120 2.13 -38.69 10.69
N PHE A 121 0.81 -38.79 10.94
CA PHE A 121 0.11 -37.82 11.78
C PHE A 121 0.43 -37.98 13.27
N HIS A 122 0.70 -39.19 13.75
CA HIS A 122 1.26 -39.44 15.09
C HIS A 122 2.61 -38.72 15.26
N LEU A 123 3.52 -38.85 14.30
CA LEU A 123 4.81 -38.15 14.32
C LEU A 123 4.63 -36.62 14.26
N LEU A 124 3.71 -36.12 13.43
CA LEU A 124 3.43 -34.69 13.31
C LEU A 124 2.83 -34.11 14.61
N LEU A 125 1.89 -34.82 15.24
CA LEU A 125 1.29 -34.40 16.51
C LEU A 125 2.29 -34.46 17.67
N HIS A 126 3.19 -35.45 17.68
CA HIS A 126 4.30 -35.50 18.63
C HIS A 126 5.19 -34.25 18.52
N GLU A 127 5.63 -33.89 17.31
CA GLU A 127 6.43 -32.68 17.07
C GLU A 127 5.69 -31.39 17.44
N LEU A 128 4.38 -31.32 17.18
CA LEU A 128 3.54 -30.19 17.57
C LEU A 128 3.37 -30.09 19.10
N SER A 129 3.26 -31.22 19.80
CA SER A 129 3.18 -31.26 21.26
C SER A 129 4.49 -30.80 21.92
N HIS A 130 5.63 -31.18 21.34
CA HIS A 130 6.95 -30.74 21.79
C HIS A 130 7.11 -29.23 21.60
N ALA A 131 6.69 -28.69 20.45
CA ALA A 131 6.65 -27.25 20.22
C ALA A 131 5.69 -26.51 21.17
N ALA A 132 4.54 -27.10 21.49
CA ALA A 132 3.56 -26.55 22.45
C ALA A 132 4.11 -26.49 23.88
N ALA A 133 4.84 -27.53 24.31
CA ALA A 133 5.44 -27.57 25.65
C ALA A 133 6.48 -26.44 25.86
N LEU A 134 7.32 -26.17 24.86
CA LEU A 134 8.24 -25.02 24.90
C LEU A 134 7.46 -23.70 24.94
N HIS A 135 6.41 -23.60 24.13
CA HIS A 135 5.56 -22.42 24.07
C HIS A 135 4.96 -22.08 25.45
N ASP A 136 4.39 -23.06 26.16
CA ASP A 136 3.78 -22.82 27.48
C ASP A 136 4.81 -22.51 28.57
N LYS A 137 5.98 -23.14 28.50
CA LYS A 137 7.13 -22.84 29.37
C LYS A 137 7.61 -21.40 29.20
N GLU A 138 7.86 -20.97 27.97
CA GLU A 138 8.34 -19.61 27.68
C GLU A 138 7.25 -18.56 27.94
N LYS A 139 5.96 -18.87 27.71
CA LYS A 139 4.84 -18.00 28.09
C LYS A 139 4.84 -17.71 29.60
N SER A 140 4.97 -18.74 30.42
CA SER A 140 4.95 -18.61 31.89
C SER A 140 6.15 -17.81 32.38
N ARG A 141 7.33 -18.08 31.82
CA ARG A 141 8.56 -17.30 32.08
C ARG A 141 8.38 -15.83 31.70
N PHE A 142 7.83 -15.57 30.52
CA PHE A 142 7.61 -14.23 30.00
C PHE A 142 6.70 -13.40 30.90
N LEU A 143 5.59 -13.98 31.37
CA LEU A 143 4.69 -13.29 32.30
C LEU A 143 5.41 -12.94 33.61
N GLY A 144 6.24 -13.84 34.14
CA GLY A 144 7.09 -13.54 35.31
C GLY A 144 8.11 -12.43 35.07
N ASP A 145 8.72 -12.38 33.88
CA ASP A 145 9.65 -11.31 33.48
C ASP A 145 8.93 -9.95 33.35
N VAL A 146 7.68 -9.95 32.86
CA VAL A 146 6.82 -8.77 32.79
C VAL A 146 6.42 -8.29 34.19
N ASP A 147 6.04 -9.19 35.10
CA ASP A 147 5.71 -8.85 36.50
C ASP A 147 6.93 -8.27 37.24
N THR A 148 8.12 -8.82 36.97
CA THR A 148 9.36 -8.30 37.51
C THR A 148 9.67 -6.90 36.96
N LEU A 149 9.46 -6.69 35.65
CA LEU A 149 9.60 -5.37 35.02
C LEU A 149 8.60 -4.37 35.60
N GLU A 150 7.36 -4.80 35.84
CA GLU A 150 6.28 -4.03 36.45
C GLU A 150 6.73 -3.44 37.79
N GLY A 151 7.20 -4.29 38.71
CA GLY A 151 7.71 -3.85 40.01
C GLY A 151 8.91 -2.89 39.92
N GLN A 152 9.80 -3.10 38.95
CA GLN A 152 10.93 -2.18 38.72
C GLN A 152 10.47 -0.82 38.16
N LEU A 153 9.50 -0.82 37.26
CA LEU A 153 8.97 0.39 36.63
C LEU A 153 8.14 1.24 37.58
N THR A 154 7.36 0.65 38.48
CA THR A 154 6.61 1.40 39.51
C THR A 154 7.55 2.25 40.37
N VAL A 155 8.75 1.75 40.67
CA VAL A 155 9.78 2.51 41.40
C VAL A 155 10.53 3.50 40.50
N ALA A 156 10.87 3.09 39.28
CA ALA A 156 11.69 3.87 38.35
C ALA A 156 10.92 5.06 37.73
N ALA A 157 9.63 4.90 37.46
CA ALA A 157 8.74 5.87 36.83
C ALA A 157 7.78 6.54 37.82
N SER A 158 8.16 6.62 39.11
CA SER A 158 7.38 7.35 40.12
C SER A 158 7.29 8.86 39.78
N PRO A 159 6.16 9.54 40.07
CA PRO A 159 5.94 10.97 39.78
C PRO A 159 7.02 11.91 40.32
N GLN A 160 7.64 11.54 41.44
CA GLN A 160 8.65 12.33 42.13
C GLN A 160 10.05 12.16 41.51
N ARG A 161 10.25 11.16 40.64
CA ARG A 161 11.53 10.89 39.98
C ARG A 161 11.70 11.72 38.71
N LYS A 162 12.93 12.18 38.46
CA LYS A 162 13.29 12.93 37.25
C LYS A 162 13.17 12.10 35.96
N ASP A 163 13.26 10.78 36.08
CA ASP A 163 13.29 9.84 34.95
C ASP A 163 11.90 9.60 34.32
N LEU A 164 10.79 10.00 34.96
CA LEU A 164 9.41 9.80 34.46
C LEU A 164 9.22 10.31 33.02
N TYR A 165 9.68 11.53 32.73
CA TYR A 165 9.53 12.13 31.40
C TYR A 165 10.38 11.42 30.34
N ALA A 166 11.55 10.88 30.72
CA ALA A 166 12.35 10.06 29.82
C ALA A 166 11.65 8.73 29.53
N TRP A 167 11.01 8.11 30.53
CA TRP A 167 10.17 6.93 30.33
C TRP A 167 8.97 7.20 29.43
N ARG A 168 8.31 8.35 29.55
CA ARG A 168 7.23 8.75 28.63
C ARG A 168 7.71 8.84 27.18
N GLU A 169 8.85 9.49 26.95
CA GLU A 169 9.46 9.58 25.61
C GLU A 169 9.77 8.17 25.06
N ILE A 170 10.32 7.27 25.89
CA ILE A 170 10.60 5.88 25.51
C ILE A 170 9.32 5.13 25.13
N PHE A 171 8.25 5.24 25.92
CA PHE A 171 6.99 4.56 25.65
C PHE A 171 6.25 5.13 24.44
N ASN A 172 6.29 6.43 24.21
CA ASN A 172 5.71 7.03 23.01
C ASN A 172 6.43 6.54 21.75
N LEU A 173 7.77 6.47 21.78
CA LEU A 173 8.54 5.87 20.69
C LEU A 173 8.22 4.39 20.49
N TYR A 174 8.00 3.64 21.57
CA TYR A 174 7.62 2.23 21.49
C TYR A 174 6.22 2.05 20.86
N MET A 175 5.26 2.91 21.23
CA MET A 175 3.92 2.93 20.65
C MET A 175 3.94 3.35 19.18
N GLU A 176 4.81 4.28 18.78
CA GLU A 176 5.02 4.68 17.38
C GLU A 176 5.72 3.58 16.56
N ALA A 177 6.68 2.87 17.16
CA ALA A 177 7.38 1.76 16.49
C ALA A 177 6.40 0.66 16.07
N GLN A 178 5.32 0.45 16.84
CA GLN A 178 4.29 -0.56 16.57
C GLN A 178 4.89 -1.91 16.16
N ILE A 179 5.82 -2.42 16.97
CA ILE A 179 6.68 -3.57 16.63
C ILE A 179 5.85 -4.80 16.21
N PHE A 180 4.68 -4.97 16.83
CA PHE A 180 3.82 -6.14 16.67
C PHE A 180 2.43 -5.85 16.05
N ARG A 181 2.11 -4.60 15.66
CA ARG A 181 0.83 -4.22 15.01
C ARG A 181 0.98 -3.94 13.50
N ASN A 182 0.02 -4.40 12.71
CA ASN A 182 -0.14 -4.10 11.28
C ASN A 182 -1.23 -3.03 11.06
N GLU A 183 -0.90 -1.87 10.49
CA GLU A 183 -1.86 -0.77 10.23
C GLU A 183 -2.65 -0.89 8.91
N THR A 184 -2.31 -1.84 8.04
CA THR A 184 -2.93 -1.95 6.71
C THR A 184 -4.22 -2.77 6.76
N GLU A 185 -5.35 -2.07 6.83
CA GLU A 185 -6.69 -2.40 6.32
C GLU A 185 -7.19 -3.86 6.40
N GLY A 186 -8.23 -4.09 7.21
CA GLY A 186 -9.38 -4.96 6.89
C GLY A 186 -9.21 -6.48 6.91
N GLN A 187 -8.00 -7.03 6.95
CA GLN A 187 -7.78 -8.46 7.11
C GLN A 187 -6.64 -8.73 8.08
N TYR A 188 -6.90 -9.58 9.07
CA TYR A 188 -5.92 -10.16 9.98
C TYR A 188 -4.89 -10.95 9.17
N SER A 189 -3.91 -10.25 8.59
CA SER A 189 -2.72 -10.87 8.03
C SER A 189 -1.60 -10.65 9.04
N PRO A 190 -0.99 -11.71 9.59
CA PRO A 190 0.09 -11.57 10.57
C PRO A 190 1.27 -10.80 9.97
N GLN A 191 1.80 -9.84 10.73
CA GLN A 191 3.00 -9.10 10.34
C GLN A 191 4.19 -10.06 10.29
N SER A 192 5.00 -10.05 9.21
CA SER A 192 6.18 -10.91 9.11
C SER A 192 7.19 -10.67 10.24
N TYR A 193 7.93 -11.71 10.64
CA TYR A 193 8.96 -11.61 11.69
C TYR A 193 10.01 -10.55 11.33
N GLU A 194 10.44 -10.52 10.07
CA GLU A 194 11.44 -9.60 9.50
C GLU A 194 11.06 -8.14 9.81
N ARG A 195 9.79 -7.80 9.60
CA ARG A 195 9.29 -6.44 9.82
C ARG A 195 9.23 -6.09 11.30
N SER A 196 8.96 -7.05 12.19
CA SER A 196 9.03 -6.84 13.64
C SER A 196 10.48 -6.65 14.10
N GLN A 197 11.44 -7.38 13.51
CA GLN A 197 12.86 -7.21 13.77
C GLN A 197 13.37 -5.84 13.30
N GLU A 198 13.05 -5.44 12.08
CA GLU A 198 13.40 -4.11 11.54
C GLU A 198 12.85 -2.97 12.41
N LYS A 199 11.60 -3.09 12.88
CA LYS A 199 10.98 -2.11 13.78
C LYS A 199 11.64 -2.07 15.16
N LEU A 200 12.03 -3.22 15.71
CA LEU A 200 12.78 -3.28 16.98
C LEU A 200 14.18 -2.66 16.83
N GLU A 201 14.87 -2.90 15.71
CA GLU A 201 16.13 -2.23 15.39
C GLU A 201 15.96 -0.73 15.21
N TRP A 202 14.89 -0.30 14.55
CA TRP A 202 14.57 1.11 14.43
C TRP A 202 14.38 1.75 15.81
N PHE A 203 13.60 1.11 16.68
CA PHE A 203 13.37 1.57 18.04
C PHE A 203 14.68 1.71 18.84
N THR A 204 15.58 0.71 18.78
CA THR A 204 16.87 0.78 19.50
C THR A 204 17.81 1.84 18.93
N LYS A 205 17.85 2.02 17.61
CA LYS A 205 18.60 3.10 16.94
C LYS A 205 18.07 4.48 17.37
N GLU A 206 16.75 4.62 17.45
CA GLU A 206 16.09 5.87 17.81
C GLU A 206 16.29 6.24 19.28
N LEU A 207 16.25 5.27 20.19
CA LEU A 207 16.64 5.46 21.61
C LEU A 207 18.06 6.03 21.74
N THR A 208 18.98 5.54 20.91
CA THR A 208 20.37 6.00 20.88
C THR A 208 20.47 7.40 20.30
N ARG A 209 19.77 7.68 19.18
CA ARG A 209 19.73 8.98 18.51
C ARG A 209 19.23 10.09 19.43
N MET A 210 18.17 9.83 20.21
CA MET A 210 17.60 10.79 21.16
C MET A 210 18.36 10.86 22.49
N ASN A 211 19.44 10.07 22.66
CA ASN A 211 20.21 9.95 23.90
C ASN A 211 19.36 9.59 25.13
N LEU A 212 18.24 8.88 24.94
CA LEU A 212 17.30 8.52 26.02
C LEU A 212 17.95 7.61 27.07
N THR A 213 18.82 6.71 26.64
CA THR A 213 19.62 5.84 27.50
C THR A 213 20.52 6.61 28.47
N LYS A 214 21.04 7.77 28.03
CA LYS A 214 21.87 8.67 28.86
C LYS A 214 21.03 9.60 29.74
N LYS A 215 19.82 9.96 29.30
CA LYS A 215 18.88 10.77 30.10
C LYS A 215 18.36 10.05 31.34
N LEU A 216 18.29 8.71 31.32
CA LEU A 216 17.96 7.90 32.49
C LEU A 216 19.09 7.97 33.52
N SER A 217 18.82 8.65 34.64
CA SER A 217 19.83 8.93 35.66
C SER A 217 19.94 7.82 36.70
N SER A 218 18.83 7.16 37.05
CA SER A 218 18.80 6.18 38.14
C SER A 218 19.20 4.76 37.69
N ARG A 219 19.91 4.05 38.58
CA ARG A 219 20.32 2.64 38.35
C ARG A 219 19.11 1.70 38.16
N PRO A 220 18.00 1.83 38.92
CA PRO A 220 16.77 1.06 38.67
C PRO A 220 16.18 1.31 37.28
N SER A 221 16.12 2.56 36.81
CA SER A 221 15.65 2.88 35.45
C SER A 221 16.50 2.23 34.36
N LYS A 222 17.83 2.22 34.51
CA LYS A 222 18.70 1.56 33.53
C LYS A 222 18.49 0.05 33.50
N LYS A 223 18.35 -0.58 34.67
CA LYS A 223 18.04 -2.02 34.79
C LYS A 223 16.70 -2.36 34.15
N ALA A 224 15.65 -1.57 34.44
CA ALA A 224 14.33 -1.74 33.86
C ALA A 224 14.35 -1.57 32.33
N LEU A 225 15.11 -0.62 31.79
CA LEU A 225 15.23 -0.44 30.33
C LEU A 225 15.93 -1.63 29.67
N THR A 226 17.01 -2.15 30.26
CA THR A 226 17.70 -3.34 29.75
C THR A 226 16.76 -4.56 29.75
N GLN A 227 16.01 -4.75 30.84
CA GLN A 227 15.01 -5.83 30.94
C GLN A 227 13.88 -5.65 29.92
N PHE A 228 13.37 -4.43 29.74
CA PHE A 228 12.36 -4.12 28.73
C PHE A 228 12.82 -4.42 27.29
N LEU A 229 14.06 -4.09 26.94
CA LEU A 229 14.63 -4.41 25.64
C LEU A 229 14.81 -5.93 25.45
N ALA A 230 15.24 -6.63 26.50
CA ALA A 230 15.40 -8.09 26.48
C ALA A 230 14.05 -8.80 26.26
N ILE A 231 13.00 -8.39 26.97
CA ILE A 231 11.63 -8.91 26.83
C ILE A 231 11.11 -8.74 25.39
N ASN A 232 11.32 -7.56 24.79
CA ASN A 232 10.89 -7.31 23.41
C ASN A 232 11.69 -8.12 22.39
N ALA A 233 13.00 -8.30 22.58
CA ALA A 233 13.81 -9.16 21.73
C ALA A 233 13.38 -10.63 21.81
N GLN A 234 13.07 -11.12 23.02
CA GLN A 234 12.54 -12.46 23.24
C GLN A 234 11.19 -12.66 22.53
N LEU A 235 10.28 -11.68 22.54
CA LEU A 235 9.02 -11.77 21.79
C LEU A 235 9.22 -11.84 20.27
N VAL A 236 10.21 -11.13 19.72
CA VAL A 236 10.54 -11.22 18.29
C VAL A 236 11.06 -12.61 17.96
N HIS A 237 11.95 -13.18 18.78
CA HIS A 237 12.41 -14.56 18.60
C HIS A 237 11.26 -15.57 18.73
N PHE A 238 10.34 -15.36 19.68
CA PHE A 238 9.18 -16.22 19.89
C PHE A 238 8.25 -16.20 18.68
N LYS A 239 8.04 -15.01 18.10
CA LYS A 239 7.31 -14.84 16.84
C LYS A 239 8.00 -15.53 15.66
N HIS A 240 9.33 -15.49 15.58
CA HIS A 240 10.10 -16.23 14.58
C HIS A 240 9.92 -17.74 14.73
N PHE A 241 10.02 -18.27 15.96
CA PHE A 241 9.77 -19.68 16.28
C PHE A 241 8.37 -20.13 15.84
N GLN A 242 7.33 -19.37 16.18
CA GLN A 242 5.96 -19.66 15.77
C GLN A 242 5.80 -19.62 14.25
N SER A 243 6.35 -18.60 13.59
CA SER A 243 6.33 -18.46 12.13
C SER A 243 7.00 -19.64 11.42
N LEU A 244 8.16 -20.11 11.93
CA LEU A 244 8.88 -21.25 11.37
C LEU A 244 8.08 -22.55 11.52
N ASN A 245 7.52 -22.83 12.69
CA ASN A 245 6.72 -24.04 12.92
C ASN A 245 5.41 -24.03 12.11
N GLN A 246 4.70 -22.90 12.04
CA GLN A 246 3.51 -22.76 11.20
C GLN A 246 3.84 -22.94 9.71
N THR A 247 4.95 -22.36 9.23
CA THR A 247 5.39 -22.50 7.84
C THR A 247 5.81 -23.94 7.52
N ALA A 248 6.53 -24.60 8.43
CA ALA A 248 6.93 -25.99 8.30
C ALA A 248 5.72 -26.91 8.21
N MET A 249 4.73 -26.70 9.07
CA MET A 249 3.46 -27.42 9.09
C MET A 249 2.66 -27.22 7.79
N ILE A 250 2.38 -25.98 7.38
CA ILE A 250 1.63 -25.71 6.15
C ILE A 250 2.35 -26.33 4.94
N LYS A 251 3.69 -26.25 4.90
CA LYS A 251 4.46 -26.83 3.79
C LYS A 251 4.59 -28.34 3.85
N ILE A 252 4.47 -28.98 5.01
CA ILE A 252 4.47 -30.44 5.09
C ILE A 252 3.10 -30.99 4.71
N LEU A 253 2.01 -30.36 5.15
CA LEU A 253 0.63 -30.71 4.76
C LEU A 253 0.42 -30.51 3.26
N LYS A 254 0.77 -29.34 2.69
CA LYS A 254 0.73 -29.14 1.23
C LYS A 254 1.62 -30.11 0.45
N LYS A 255 2.67 -30.66 1.09
CA LYS A 255 3.55 -31.65 0.46
C LYS A 255 2.93 -33.04 0.52
N HIS A 256 2.23 -33.37 1.60
CA HIS A 256 1.39 -34.54 1.76
C HIS A 256 0.29 -34.51 0.69
N ASP A 257 -0.59 -33.52 0.68
CA ASP A 257 -1.69 -33.38 -0.30
C ASP A 257 -1.21 -33.52 -1.76
N LYS A 258 -0.13 -32.82 -2.12
CA LYS A 258 0.43 -32.89 -3.48
C LYS A 258 0.98 -34.27 -3.85
N ARG A 259 1.38 -35.08 -2.87
CA ARG A 259 1.99 -36.40 -3.07
C ARG A 259 0.99 -37.54 -2.92
N SER A 260 0.00 -37.40 -2.05
CA SER A 260 -1.02 -38.41 -1.75
C SER A 260 -2.32 -38.19 -2.54
N GLY A 261 -2.60 -36.97 -3.01
CA GLY A 261 -3.90 -36.61 -3.59
C GLY A 261 -5.01 -36.39 -2.56
N LEU A 262 -4.67 -36.39 -1.26
CA LEU A 262 -5.60 -36.21 -0.15
C LEU A 262 -5.70 -34.73 0.27
N SER A 263 -6.77 -34.38 0.99
CA SER A 263 -7.09 -33.00 1.41
C SER A 263 -6.73 -32.73 2.89
N ALA A 264 -5.55 -33.14 3.35
CA ALA A 264 -5.15 -32.97 4.75
C ALA A 264 -4.97 -31.49 5.17
N THR A 265 -4.65 -30.58 4.24
CA THR A 265 -4.49 -29.14 4.55
C THR A 265 -5.77 -28.47 5.05
N SER A 266 -6.97 -28.93 4.66
CA SER A 266 -8.25 -28.34 5.11
C SER A 266 -8.67 -28.86 6.49
N GLU A 267 -8.57 -30.16 6.71
CA GLU A 267 -9.12 -30.81 7.91
C GLU A 267 -8.16 -30.84 9.10
N PHE A 268 -6.86 -31.08 8.87
CA PHE A 268 -5.89 -31.24 9.95
C PHE A 268 -5.76 -30.00 10.86
N PRO A 269 -5.73 -28.75 10.36
CA PRO A 269 -5.70 -27.58 11.22
C PRO A 269 -6.95 -27.44 12.10
N SER A 270 -8.11 -27.90 11.62
CA SER A 270 -9.36 -27.90 12.39
C SER A 270 -9.34 -28.96 13.49
N PHE A 271 -8.80 -30.13 13.19
CA PHE A 271 -8.58 -31.22 14.12
C PHE A 271 -7.56 -30.84 15.23
N ALA A 272 -6.45 -30.21 14.83
CA ALA A 272 -5.35 -29.86 15.73
C ALA A 272 -5.55 -28.54 16.50
N LYS A 273 -6.74 -27.90 16.45
CA LYS A 273 -7.05 -26.61 17.10
C LYS A 273 -6.71 -26.55 18.59
N ASN A 274 -6.74 -27.70 19.28
CA ASN A 274 -6.46 -27.79 20.71
C ASN A 274 -4.96 -27.69 21.05
N ASN A 275 -4.05 -27.79 20.07
CA ASN A 275 -2.63 -27.60 20.30
C ASN A 275 -2.25 -26.10 20.31
N ALA A 276 -1.53 -25.65 21.34
CA ALA A 276 -1.22 -24.23 21.56
C ALA A 276 -0.44 -23.54 20.42
N VAL A 277 0.24 -24.30 19.57
CA VAL A 277 1.03 -23.82 18.42
C VAL A 277 0.18 -23.07 17.38
N PHE A 278 -1.13 -23.33 17.35
CA PHE A 278 -2.05 -22.80 16.35
C PHE A 278 -2.65 -21.42 16.69
N VAL A 279 -2.43 -20.92 17.92
CA VAL A 279 -3.14 -19.71 18.39
C VAL A 279 -2.26 -18.48 18.23
N GLU A 280 -2.41 -17.77 17.11
CA GLU A 280 -1.87 -16.40 16.92
C GLU A 280 -2.32 -15.41 18.03
N GLY A 281 -3.39 -15.74 18.75
CA GLY A 281 -3.91 -14.97 19.88
C GLY A 281 -2.97 -14.89 21.09
N ILE A 282 -1.96 -15.77 21.22
CA ILE A 282 -1.08 -15.76 22.40
C ILE A 282 -0.06 -14.64 22.32
N LEU A 283 0.57 -14.42 21.15
CA LEU A 283 1.42 -13.25 20.94
C LEU A 283 0.67 -11.95 21.18
N LEU A 284 -0.59 -11.87 20.74
CA LEU A 284 -1.45 -10.72 20.97
C LEU A 284 -1.80 -10.57 22.46
N SER A 285 -2.06 -11.67 23.16
CA SER A 285 -2.30 -11.69 24.62
C SER A 285 -1.07 -11.23 25.41
N LEU A 286 0.12 -11.72 25.09
CA LEU A 286 1.38 -11.31 25.73
C LEU A 286 1.72 -9.84 25.44
N PHE A 287 1.52 -9.40 24.20
CA PHE A 287 1.68 -7.99 23.83
C PHE A 287 0.67 -7.09 24.54
N ASN A 288 -0.60 -7.49 24.62
CA ASN A 288 -1.62 -6.76 25.34
C ASN A 288 -1.34 -6.73 26.84
N ALA A 289 -0.78 -7.81 27.42
CA ALA A 289 -0.35 -7.85 28.82
C ALA A 289 0.73 -6.80 29.09
N ILE A 290 1.71 -6.66 28.19
CA ILE A 290 2.72 -5.59 28.27
C ILE A 290 2.06 -4.22 28.14
N GLN A 291 1.23 -3.99 27.12
CA GLN A 291 0.64 -2.66 26.91
C GLN A 291 -0.26 -2.23 28.07
N THR A 292 -1.13 -3.11 28.55
CA THR A 292 -2.05 -2.81 29.66
C THR A 292 -1.31 -2.52 30.97
N LYS A 293 -0.30 -3.34 31.30
CA LYS A 293 0.52 -3.14 32.51
C LYS A 293 1.43 -1.92 32.42
N LEU A 294 1.97 -1.61 31.23
CA LEU A 294 2.91 -0.50 31.08
C LEU A 294 2.23 0.87 30.92
N ILE A 295 1.09 0.95 30.23
CA ILE A 295 0.30 2.19 30.08
C ILE A 295 -0.23 2.66 31.44
N THR A 296 -0.65 1.73 32.29
CA THR A 296 -1.17 2.05 33.63
C THR A 296 -0.08 2.61 34.56
N ILE A 297 1.17 2.18 34.40
CA ILE A 297 2.30 2.64 35.24
C ILE A 297 2.88 3.97 34.76
N VAL A 298 2.94 4.19 33.44
CA VAL A 298 3.43 5.45 32.86
C VAL A 298 2.33 6.11 32.02
N PRO A 299 1.42 6.85 32.67
CA PRO A 299 0.34 7.57 32.01
C PRO A 299 0.87 8.57 30.99
N GLN A 300 0.25 8.62 29.80
CA GLN A 300 0.56 9.58 28.75
C GLN A 300 -0.38 10.80 28.83
N PRO A 301 0.08 12.03 28.48
CA PRO A 301 -0.76 13.22 28.54
C PRO A 301 -1.98 13.16 27.62
N ASP A 302 -1.83 12.55 26.44
CA ASP A 302 -2.83 12.52 25.37
C ASP A 302 -4.13 11.81 25.81
N ASP A 303 -4.04 10.84 26.73
CA ASP A 303 -5.20 10.11 27.27
C ASP A 303 -6.11 11.02 28.15
N TYR A 304 -5.61 12.18 28.57
CA TYR A 304 -6.31 13.14 29.45
C TYR A 304 -6.59 14.48 28.76
N ASP A 305 -6.59 14.49 27.43
CA ASP A 305 -6.88 15.68 26.65
C ASP A 305 -8.36 16.04 26.65
N CYS A 306 -8.64 17.34 26.71
CA CYS A 306 -9.98 17.86 26.51
C CYS A 306 -10.36 17.82 25.01
N PRO A 307 -11.45 17.14 24.61
CA PRO A 307 -11.88 17.00 23.21
C PRO A 307 -12.22 18.32 22.50
N VAL A 308 -12.42 19.41 23.25
CA VAL A 308 -12.76 20.72 22.71
C VAL A 308 -11.52 21.55 22.38
N CYS A 309 -10.47 21.47 23.21
CA CYS A 309 -9.24 22.25 23.00
C CYS A 309 -8.02 21.42 22.60
N PHE A 310 -8.13 20.10 22.56
CA PHE A 310 -7.05 19.16 22.21
C PHE A 310 -5.77 19.42 23.04
N SER A 311 -5.96 19.64 24.33
CA SER A 311 -4.86 19.75 25.30
C SER A 311 -5.33 19.27 26.65
N ILE A 312 -4.37 18.93 27.51
CA ILE A 312 -4.59 18.40 28.85
C ILE A 312 -5.72 19.13 29.60
N ALA A 313 -6.67 18.36 30.14
CA ALA A 313 -7.86 18.90 30.76
C ALA A 313 -7.54 19.73 32.02
N TRP A 314 -7.73 21.04 31.94
CA TRP A 314 -7.54 21.95 33.06
C TRP A 314 -8.83 22.10 33.88
N ARG A 315 -8.77 21.71 35.16
CA ARG A 315 -9.94 21.57 36.06
C ARG A 315 -11.02 20.72 35.36
N PRO A 316 -10.83 19.40 35.26
CA PRO A 316 -11.71 18.52 34.51
C PRO A 316 -13.11 18.47 35.13
N ILE A 317 -14.15 18.78 34.35
CA ILE A 317 -15.55 18.56 34.71
C ILE A 317 -16.00 17.26 34.04
N ARG A 318 -16.54 16.34 34.83
CA ARG A 318 -17.15 15.10 34.35
C ARG A 318 -18.66 15.29 34.24
N LEU A 319 -19.17 15.23 33.00
CA LEU A 319 -20.61 15.33 32.76
C LEU A 319 -21.33 14.05 33.22
N GLU A 320 -22.66 14.11 33.35
CA GLU A 320 -23.51 12.95 33.70
C GLU A 320 -23.31 11.75 32.74
N CYS A 321 -22.99 12.03 31.48
CA CYS A 321 -22.68 11.00 30.48
C CYS A 321 -21.25 10.43 30.58
N GLY A 322 -20.47 10.79 31.61
CA GLY A 322 -19.13 10.29 31.88
C GLY A 322 -17.98 10.99 31.14
N HIS A 323 -18.28 11.84 30.14
CA HIS A 323 -17.26 12.56 29.36
C HIS A 323 -16.64 13.74 30.13
N VAL A 324 -15.34 13.93 29.95
CA VAL A 324 -14.53 14.92 30.69
C VAL A 324 -14.11 16.09 29.79
N PHE A 325 -14.24 17.32 30.29
CA PHE A 325 -13.85 18.55 29.58
C PHE A 325 -13.21 19.58 30.52
N CYS A 326 -12.48 20.56 29.97
CA CYS A 326 -12.03 21.72 30.75
C CYS A 326 -13.22 22.59 31.20
N VAL A 327 -13.19 23.10 32.44
CA VAL A 327 -14.15 24.12 32.94
C VAL A 327 -14.36 25.26 31.92
N ARG A 328 -13.28 25.85 31.40
CA ARG A 328 -13.36 26.98 30.45
C ARG A 328 -13.99 26.59 29.11
N CYS A 329 -13.73 25.37 28.63
CA CYS A 329 -14.30 24.87 27.37
C CYS A 329 -15.82 24.71 27.48
N LEU A 330 -16.30 24.19 28.62
CA LEU A 330 -17.72 24.07 28.89
C LEU A 330 -18.39 25.43 29.07
N ILE A 331 -17.78 26.38 29.79
CA ILE A 331 -18.31 27.75 29.90
C ILE A 331 -18.47 28.41 28.52
N LYS A 332 -17.49 28.23 27.62
CA LYS A 332 -17.59 28.72 26.24
C LYS A 332 -18.69 28.02 25.44
N ALA A 333 -18.87 26.72 25.62
CA ALA A 333 -19.93 25.96 24.99
C ALA A 333 -21.32 26.43 25.45
N HIS A 334 -21.47 26.61 26.76
CA HIS A 334 -22.69 27.12 27.38
C HIS A 334 -23.04 28.54 26.88
N ARG A 335 -22.06 29.47 26.82
CA ARG A 335 -22.24 30.82 26.25
C ARG A 335 -22.65 30.81 24.77
N LYS A 336 -22.26 29.78 24.02
CA LYS A 336 -22.65 29.57 22.61
C LYS A 336 -23.98 28.82 22.46
N ARG A 337 -24.74 28.61 23.55
CA ARG A 337 -26.01 27.87 23.58
C ARG A 337 -25.88 26.41 23.12
N MET A 338 -24.73 25.78 23.37
CA MET A 338 -24.54 24.35 23.16
C MET A 338 -24.76 23.62 24.49
N TYR A 339 -25.98 23.09 24.69
CA TYR A 339 -26.37 22.43 25.94
C TYR A 339 -26.18 20.90 25.93
N ASN A 340 -25.95 20.30 24.75
CA ASN A 340 -25.75 18.86 24.62
C ASN A 340 -24.26 18.51 24.70
N CYS A 341 -23.95 17.26 25.10
CA CYS A 341 -22.57 16.77 25.15
C CYS A 341 -21.89 16.85 23.77
N PRO A 342 -20.68 17.45 23.63
CA PRO A 342 -19.97 17.50 22.35
C PRO A 342 -19.55 16.13 21.77
N ILE A 343 -19.46 15.09 22.60
CA ILE A 343 -19.04 13.74 22.18
C ILE A 343 -20.25 12.87 21.87
N CYS A 344 -21.03 12.49 22.89
CA CYS A 344 -22.13 11.55 22.72
C CYS A 344 -23.47 12.20 22.37
N ARG A 345 -23.54 13.55 22.34
CA ARG A 345 -24.76 14.33 22.07
C ARG A 345 -25.91 14.11 23.06
N GLN A 346 -25.64 13.51 24.23
CA GLN A 346 -26.59 13.43 25.34
C GLN A 346 -27.22 14.82 25.58
N GLU A 347 -28.54 14.85 25.61
CA GLU A 347 -29.33 16.07 25.77
C GLU A 347 -29.05 16.73 27.12
N HIS A 348 -28.97 18.07 27.15
CA HIS A 348 -28.78 18.89 28.35
C HIS A 348 -27.56 18.60 29.25
N ALA A 349 -26.67 17.69 28.86
CA ALA A 349 -25.49 17.33 29.67
C ALA A 349 -24.54 18.50 30.00
N VAL A 350 -24.42 19.51 29.12
CA VAL A 350 -23.64 20.74 29.38
C VAL A 350 -24.47 21.82 30.08
N GLY A 351 -25.80 21.76 29.93
CA GLY A 351 -26.73 22.65 30.60
C GLY A 351 -26.84 22.36 32.11
N ASN A 352 -26.82 21.09 32.48
CA ASN A 352 -26.95 20.63 33.87
C ASN A 352 -25.61 20.65 34.65
N ALA A 353 -24.49 20.84 33.95
CA ALA A 353 -23.16 20.77 34.57
C ALA A 353 -22.90 21.96 35.52
N ASP A 354 -22.63 21.65 36.78
CA ASP A 354 -22.38 22.61 37.85
C ASP A 354 -20.96 22.48 38.43
N ALA A 355 -20.69 23.18 39.54
CA ALA A 355 -19.39 23.12 40.23
C ALA A 355 -19.14 21.77 40.93
N ASN A 356 -20.19 21.00 41.25
CA ASN A 356 -20.11 19.69 41.92
C ASN A 356 -19.62 18.61 40.95
N ASN A 357 -19.82 18.78 39.65
CA ASN A 357 -19.29 17.90 38.61
C ASN A 357 -17.76 17.98 38.41
N LEU A 358 -17.04 18.77 39.20
CA LEU A 358 -15.57 18.87 39.14
C LEU A 358 -14.92 17.57 39.65
N ASP A 359 -14.15 16.90 38.79
CA ASP A 359 -13.44 15.67 39.13
C ASP A 359 -12.14 15.99 39.89
N GLN A 360 -12.24 16.10 41.22
CA GLN A 360 -11.11 16.44 42.09
C GLN A 360 -10.05 15.34 42.13
N THR A 361 -10.46 14.08 42.02
CA THR A 361 -9.58 12.92 41.97
C THR A 361 -8.70 12.96 40.73
N LEU A 362 -9.32 13.15 39.56
CA LEU A 362 -8.60 13.28 38.30
C LEU A 362 -7.72 14.54 38.28
N GLN A 363 -8.21 15.67 38.81
CA GLN A 363 -7.40 16.88 38.91
C GLN A 363 -6.14 16.66 39.76
N SER A 364 -6.26 16.01 40.92
CA SER A 364 -5.15 15.72 41.82
C SER A 364 -4.13 14.77 41.17
N PHE A 365 -4.63 13.74 40.50
CA PHE A 365 -3.80 12.85 39.69
C PHE A 365 -3.02 13.60 38.60
N MET A 366 -3.68 14.48 37.85
CA MET A 366 -3.05 15.24 36.77
C MET A 366 -1.99 16.22 37.27
N MET A 367 -2.23 16.85 38.43
CA MET A 367 -1.23 17.72 39.07
C MET A 367 0.00 16.94 39.54
N LEU A 368 -0.19 15.69 39.98
CA LEU A 368 0.91 14.83 40.44
C LEU A 368 1.74 14.29 39.27
N TYR A 369 1.09 13.74 38.23
CA TYR A 369 1.78 13.06 37.13
C TYR A 369 2.17 14.01 35.97
N PHE A 370 1.47 15.12 35.74
CA PHE A 370 1.70 16.02 34.60
C PHE A 370 1.95 17.49 34.99
N PRO A 371 2.92 17.78 35.90
CA PRO A 371 3.12 19.13 36.42
C PRO A 371 3.58 20.15 35.36
N ARG A 372 4.33 19.73 34.33
CA ARG A 372 4.84 20.64 33.28
C ARG A 372 3.71 21.08 32.36
N GLU A 373 2.91 20.14 31.90
CA GLU A 373 1.80 20.31 30.98
C GLU A 373 0.68 21.13 31.62
N ILE A 374 0.35 20.84 32.88
CA ILE A 374 -0.63 21.60 33.66
C ILE A 374 -0.18 23.05 33.88
N LYS A 375 1.11 23.28 34.16
CA LYS A 375 1.69 24.64 34.29
C LYS A 375 1.60 25.42 32.98
N GLU A 376 1.89 24.77 31.85
CA GLU A 376 1.77 25.38 30.53
C GLU A 376 0.31 25.71 30.19
N LYS A 377 -0.61 24.78 30.44
CA LYS A 377 -2.04 24.99 30.22
C LYS A 377 -2.62 26.12 31.08
N ARG A 378 -2.17 26.23 32.33
CA ARG A 378 -2.52 27.35 33.20
C ARG A 378 -2.08 28.69 32.60
N LYS A 379 -0.83 28.78 32.15
CA LYS A 379 -0.27 30.00 31.52
C LYS A 379 -1.01 30.37 30.23
N GLU A 380 -1.40 29.38 29.44
CA GLU A 380 -2.24 29.58 28.25
C GLU A 380 -3.61 30.18 28.61
N ASN A 381 -4.30 29.59 29.60
CA ASN A 381 -5.60 30.06 30.07
C ASN A 381 -5.54 31.50 30.62
N GLU A 382 -4.48 31.84 31.36
CA GLU A 382 -4.25 33.19 31.89
C GLU A 382 -4.03 34.22 30.75
N ARG A 383 -3.24 33.87 29.73
CA ARG A 383 -3.02 34.72 28.53
C ARG A 383 -4.31 34.94 27.74
N GLU A 384 -5.10 33.89 27.56
CA GLU A 384 -6.38 33.99 26.87
C GLU A 384 -7.34 34.91 27.65
N GLN A 385 -7.42 34.76 28.97
CA GLN A 385 -8.24 35.63 29.81
C GLN A 385 -7.78 37.11 29.72
N ALA A 386 -6.48 37.37 29.76
CA ALA A 386 -5.94 38.72 29.60
C ALA A 386 -6.31 39.34 28.24
N THR A 387 -6.33 38.53 27.18
CA THR A 387 -6.73 38.98 25.83
C THR A 387 -8.22 39.35 25.77
N ILE A 388 -9.09 38.53 26.35
CA ILE A 388 -10.53 38.81 26.43
C ILE A 388 -10.79 40.09 27.23
N ASN A 389 -10.14 40.25 28.38
CA ASN A 389 -10.27 41.45 29.20
C ASN A 389 -9.79 42.70 28.44
N LYS A 390 -8.70 42.58 27.66
CA LYS A 390 -8.21 43.66 26.79
C LYS A 390 -9.17 44.00 25.65
N GLN A 391 -9.81 43.01 25.03
CA GLN A 391 -10.83 43.22 24.00
C GLN A 391 -12.07 43.92 24.57
N GLN A 392 -12.53 43.50 25.75
CA GLN A 392 -13.65 44.13 26.45
C GLN A 392 -13.36 45.59 26.81
N TYR A 393 -12.13 45.90 27.24
CA TYR A 393 -11.68 47.26 27.48
C TYR A 393 -11.76 48.12 26.21
N ILE A 394 -11.27 47.61 25.07
CA ILE A 394 -11.30 48.34 23.79
C ILE A 394 -12.73 48.61 23.31
N THR A 395 -13.64 47.63 23.43
CA THR A 395 -15.05 47.79 23.04
C THR A 395 -15.80 48.81 23.91
N HIS A 396 -15.40 49.00 25.17
CA HIS A 396 -16.01 50.03 26.03
C HIS A 396 -15.48 51.44 25.76
N THR A 397 -14.30 51.59 25.16
CA THR A 397 -13.68 52.92 24.89
C THR A 397 -14.04 53.54 23.54
N LEU A 398 -14.67 52.80 22.61
CA LEU A 398 -15.00 53.28 21.26
C LEU A 398 -16.49 53.11 20.96
N SER A 399 -17.31 54.05 21.41
CA SER A 399 -18.65 54.30 20.85
C SER A 399 -18.58 55.41 19.80
N PRO A 400 -19.02 55.20 18.54
CA PRO A 400 -19.21 56.28 17.59
C PRO A 400 -20.65 56.83 17.63
N HIS A 401 -20.73 58.16 17.56
CA HIS A 401 -21.93 58.96 17.37
C HIS A 401 -22.70 58.66 16.06
N ARG A 402 -23.99 58.99 16.15
CA ARG A 402 -25.13 59.01 15.21
C ARG A 402 -24.89 59.77 13.87
N LEU A 403 -25.67 59.42 12.82
CA LEU A 403 -26.39 60.26 11.80
C LEU A 403 -26.94 59.35 10.64
N THR A 404 -28.24 58.99 10.61
CA THR A 404 -29.42 59.57 9.89
C THR A 404 -29.43 59.49 8.34
N HIS A 405 -30.49 58.84 7.80
CA HIS A 405 -31.35 59.16 6.62
C HIS A 405 -31.97 57.85 6.06
N SER A 406 -33.25 57.53 6.33
CA SER A 406 -34.46 57.82 5.51
C SER A 406 -34.32 57.29 4.06
N THR A 407 -35.13 56.36 3.54
CA THR A 407 -36.58 56.47 3.29
C THR A 407 -37.20 55.12 2.83
N SER A 408 -38.45 54.85 3.27
CA SER A 408 -39.62 54.23 2.59
C SER A 408 -39.43 53.26 1.39
N THR A 409 -40.21 52.19 1.16
CA THR A 409 -41.68 52.11 1.19
C THR A 409 -42.15 50.66 0.89
N ALA A 410 -43.32 50.32 1.44
CA ALA A 410 -44.43 49.53 0.88
C ALA A 410 -44.44 47.98 0.90
N ILE A 411 -45.46 47.51 1.62
CA ILE A 411 -46.04 46.17 1.77
C ILE A 411 -47.28 46.06 0.85
N ARG A 412 -47.73 44.82 0.58
CA ARG A 412 -49.04 44.35 0.03
C ARG A 412 -49.03 44.08 -1.49
N SER A 413 -49.71 43.08 -2.05
CA SER A 413 -50.73 42.11 -1.58
C SER A 413 -50.95 41.05 -2.67
N SER A 414 -51.36 39.84 -2.31
CA SER A 414 -52.01 38.86 -3.21
C SER A 414 -53.40 39.38 -3.66
N PRO A 415 -54.03 38.84 -4.74
CA PRO A 415 -54.91 37.67 -4.55
C PRO A 415 -55.17 36.71 -5.77
N SER A 416 -55.71 35.53 -5.40
CA SER A 416 -56.81 34.74 -6.01
C SER A 416 -56.67 33.91 -7.32
N SER A 417 -56.87 32.59 -7.11
CA SER A 417 -57.74 31.60 -7.84
C SER A 417 -57.42 31.25 -9.31
N SER A 418 -57.56 30.03 -9.85
CA SER A 418 -58.40 28.85 -9.52
C SER A 418 -57.92 27.57 -10.25
N SER A 419 -57.98 26.44 -9.54
CA SER A 419 -58.19 25.02 -9.93
C SER A 419 -58.07 24.55 -11.40
N ARG A 420 -57.32 23.45 -11.63
CA ARG A 420 -57.88 22.10 -11.90
C ARG A 420 -56.79 21.01 -11.98
N ASN A 421 -57.20 19.82 -11.52
CA ASN A 421 -56.43 18.64 -11.14
C ASN A 421 -55.61 17.95 -12.25
N SER A 422 -54.48 17.36 -11.87
CA SER A 422 -54.19 15.93 -12.10
C SER A 422 -52.97 15.45 -11.31
N ASN A 423 -53.26 14.78 -10.20
CA ASN A 423 -52.51 13.72 -9.53
C ASN A 423 -50.98 13.66 -9.78
N CYS A 424 -50.22 14.29 -8.89
CA CYS A 424 -48.85 13.89 -8.62
C CYS A 424 -48.80 13.19 -7.25
N ILE A 425 -48.78 11.85 -7.29
CA ILE A 425 -48.39 11.01 -6.15
C ILE A 425 -46.97 11.40 -5.77
N THR A 426 -46.87 12.05 -4.61
CA THR A 426 -45.66 12.26 -3.85
C THR A 426 -45.30 10.97 -3.13
N ASN A 427 -44.26 10.29 -3.58
CA ASN A 427 -43.38 9.44 -2.77
C ASN A 427 -41.97 9.95 -3.10
N GLY A 428 -41.26 10.63 -2.22
CA GLY A 428 -40.76 10.09 -0.96
C GLY A 428 -39.35 9.57 -1.20
N THR A 429 -38.36 10.26 -0.63
CA THR A 429 -36.92 9.93 -0.53
C THR A 429 -35.93 10.48 -1.59
N SER A 430 -34.99 11.29 -1.07
CA SER A 430 -33.66 11.65 -1.57
C SER A 430 -33.52 12.68 -2.71
N ASP A 431 -32.73 13.71 -2.39
CA ASP A 431 -31.98 14.60 -3.29
C ASP A 431 -31.11 13.80 -4.28
N THR A 432 -31.74 13.12 -5.24
CA THR A 432 -31.02 12.45 -6.33
C THR A 432 -30.61 13.50 -7.36
N LYS A 433 -29.35 13.95 -7.25
CA LYS A 433 -28.66 14.75 -8.29
C LYS A 433 -28.82 14.08 -9.66
N CYS A 434 -29.79 14.53 -10.46
CA CYS A 434 -30.04 14.02 -11.80
C CYS A 434 -29.31 14.84 -12.88
N ILE A 435 -28.65 14.13 -13.81
CA ILE A 435 -27.92 14.73 -14.94
C ILE A 435 -28.95 15.26 -15.94
N SER A 436 -28.81 16.52 -16.38
CA SER A 436 -29.67 17.13 -17.40
C SER A 436 -28.88 17.40 -18.67
N ARG A 437 -29.47 17.08 -19.82
CA ARG A 437 -28.87 17.26 -21.16
C ARG A 437 -29.30 18.55 -21.86
N ASP A 438 -30.06 19.40 -21.18
CA ASP A 438 -30.49 20.68 -21.74
C ASP A 438 -29.32 21.66 -21.88
N SER A 439 -29.42 22.60 -22.81
CA SER A 439 -28.39 23.61 -23.04
C SER A 439 -28.61 24.91 -22.25
N ARG A 440 -29.73 25.05 -21.52
CA ARG A 440 -30.13 26.32 -20.89
C ARG A 440 -29.24 26.70 -19.70
N HIS A 441 -28.69 25.71 -19.00
CA HIS A 441 -27.72 25.96 -17.93
C HIS A 441 -26.36 26.44 -18.45
N LYS A 442 -26.10 26.33 -19.77
CA LYS A 442 -24.89 26.86 -20.42
C LYS A 442 -25.08 28.34 -20.76
N ARG A 443 -23.96 29.07 -20.85
CA ARG A 443 -23.95 30.45 -21.34
C ARG A 443 -24.45 30.53 -22.79
N SER A 444 -24.95 31.70 -23.20
CA SER A 444 -25.21 31.98 -24.61
C SER A 444 -23.91 32.03 -25.42
N ALA A 445 -24.03 32.04 -26.75
CA ALA A 445 -22.88 32.25 -27.64
C ALA A 445 -22.17 33.58 -27.35
N THR A 446 -22.91 34.62 -26.92
CA THR A 446 -22.37 35.92 -26.50
C THR A 446 -21.68 35.89 -25.13
N GLY A 447 -21.71 34.75 -24.42
CA GLY A 447 -21.17 34.62 -23.06
C GLY A 447 -22.12 35.07 -21.94
N ALA A 448 -23.28 35.64 -22.29
CA ALA A 448 -24.30 36.05 -21.33
C ALA A 448 -24.82 34.84 -20.52
N ARG A 449 -25.06 35.08 -19.23
CA ARG A 449 -25.72 34.11 -18.35
C ARG A 449 -27.20 34.07 -18.72
N ARG A 450 -27.75 32.87 -18.91
CA ARG A 450 -29.17 32.66 -19.21
C ARG A 450 -29.93 32.42 -17.92
N ASP A 451 -31.08 33.08 -17.79
CA ASP A 451 -31.97 32.87 -16.67
C ASP A 451 -32.78 31.58 -16.82
N GLN A 452 -33.14 31.00 -15.68
CA GLN A 452 -33.89 29.76 -15.63
C GLN A 452 -35.40 30.05 -15.71
N TYR A 453 -35.99 29.91 -16.90
CA TYR A 453 -37.43 30.11 -17.11
C TYR A 453 -38.30 28.89 -16.79
N ARG A 454 -37.72 27.69 -16.67
CA ARG A 454 -38.46 26.46 -16.30
C ARG A 454 -37.61 25.44 -15.56
N LYS A 455 -38.28 24.52 -14.84
CA LYS A 455 -37.65 23.35 -14.19
C LYS A 455 -37.23 22.30 -15.23
N LYS A 456 -36.33 21.39 -14.82
CA LYS A 456 -35.86 20.25 -15.64
C LYS A 456 -37.04 19.35 -16.04
N ARG A 457 -37.07 18.90 -17.30
CA ARG A 457 -38.10 17.98 -17.81
C ARG A 457 -37.56 16.55 -17.94
N LYS A 458 -38.41 15.55 -17.72
CA LYS A 458 -38.02 14.12 -17.73
C LYS A 458 -37.39 13.67 -19.06
N PHE A 459 -37.79 14.25 -20.19
CA PHE A 459 -37.21 13.92 -21.50
C PHE A 459 -35.79 14.48 -21.70
N GLU A 460 -35.35 15.42 -20.86
CA GLU A 460 -33.99 16.00 -20.89
C GLU A 460 -33.01 15.20 -20.01
N LEU A 461 -33.48 14.11 -19.39
CA LEU A 461 -32.71 13.28 -18.48
C LEU A 461 -31.48 12.65 -19.17
N GLY A 462 -30.31 12.84 -18.54
CA GLY A 462 -29.11 12.04 -18.75
C GLY A 462 -29.01 10.93 -17.69
N ARG A 463 -28.34 9.84 -18.04
CA ARG A 463 -27.96 8.77 -17.10
C ARG A 463 -26.44 8.70 -17.03
N GLN A 464 -25.90 8.18 -15.93
CA GLN A 464 -24.45 7.94 -15.76
C GLN A 464 -23.87 7.09 -16.89
N SER A 465 -22.55 7.00 -17.06
CA SER A 465 -21.94 6.08 -18.04
C SER A 465 -22.03 4.62 -17.58
N ALA A 466 -21.83 3.66 -18.49
CA ALA A 466 -21.82 2.23 -18.15
C ALA A 466 -20.43 1.74 -17.68
N ASN A 467 -19.35 2.40 -18.14
CA ASN A 467 -17.96 2.05 -17.86
C ASN A 467 -17.68 0.54 -17.98
N THR A 468 -18.13 -0.08 -19.09
CA THR A 468 -18.02 -1.52 -19.33
C THR A 468 -16.58 -2.01 -19.18
N LYS A 469 -16.38 -3.05 -18.39
CA LYS A 469 -15.06 -3.67 -18.13
C LYS A 469 -14.95 -5.06 -18.74
N LEU A 470 -13.72 -5.54 -18.84
CA LEU A 470 -13.44 -6.95 -19.12
C LEU A 470 -13.81 -7.82 -17.90
N GLY A 471 -14.42 -8.98 -18.16
CA GLY A 471 -14.79 -9.98 -17.14
C GLY A 471 -16.13 -10.66 -17.44
N GLY A 472 -16.56 -11.58 -16.57
CA GLY A 472 -17.77 -12.37 -16.76
C GLY A 472 -19.01 -11.53 -17.10
N LYS A 473 -19.78 -11.99 -18.10
CA LYS A 473 -20.85 -11.22 -18.75
C LYS A 473 -21.91 -10.72 -17.75
N ARG A 474 -22.05 -9.40 -17.61
CA ARG A 474 -23.08 -8.75 -16.79
C ARG A 474 -23.72 -7.59 -17.54
N ILE A 475 -25.01 -7.71 -17.85
CA ILE A 475 -25.76 -6.71 -18.64
C ILE A 475 -27.06 -6.38 -17.91
N HIS A 476 -27.31 -5.08 -17.70
CA HIS A 476 -28.56 -4.59 -17.09
C HIS A 476 -29.47 -3.99 -18.15
N LEU A 477 -30.76 -4.29 -18.07
CA LEU A 477 -31.78 -3.64 -18.90
C LEU A 477 -32.19 -2.31 -18.29
N VAL A 478 -32.28 -1.28 -19.14
CA VAL A 478 -32.66 0.07 -18.75
C VAL A 478 -33.85 0.51 -19.59
N ARG A 479 -35.00 0.67 -18.95
CA ARG A 479 -36.20 1.25 -19.58
C ARG A 479 -35.94 2.71 -19.97
N VAL A 480 -36.21 3.06 -21.22
CA VAL A 480 -36.06 4.41 -21.77
C VAL A 480 -37.42 4.96 -22.22
N ARG A 481 -37.41 6.18 -22.78
CA ARG A 481 -38.62 6.86 -23.26
C ARG A 481 -39.34 6.00 -24.32
N GLY A 482 -40.67 5.99 -24.27
CA GLY A 482 -41.51 5.25 -25.22
C GLY A 482 -41.58 3.76 -24.94
N GLY A 483 -41.30 3.30 -23.72
CA GLY A 483 -41.40 1.88 -23.36
C GLY A 483 -40.22 1.01 -23.81
N ASN A 484 -39.33 1.53 -24.65
CA ASN A 484 -38.16 0.79 -25.16
C ASN A 484 -37.13 0.46 -24.08
N PHE A 485 -36.21 -0.48 -24.38
CA PHE A 485 -35.13 -0.88 -23.50
C PHE A 485 -33.75 -0.67 -24.15
N LYS A 486 -32.78 -0.27 -23.33
CA LYS A 486 -31.35 -0.32 -23.68
C LYS A 486 -30.63 -1.34 -22.81
N ARG A 487 -29.59 -1.97 -23.36
CA ARG A 487 -28.78 -2.97 -22.67
C ARG A 487 -27.47 -2.31 -22.23
N ARG A 488 -27.24 -2.23 -20.93
CA ARG A 488 -26.03 -1.67 -20.35
C ARG A 488 -25.10 -2.78 -19.91
N ALA A 489 -24.09 -3.07 -20.73
CA ALA A 489 -23.02 -3.95 -20.32
C ALA A 489 -22.16 -3.29 -19.25
N LEU A 490 -22.03 -3.95 -18.10
CA LEU A 490 -21.08 -3.59 -17.05
C LEU A 490 -19.80 -4.40 -17.16
N ARG A 491 -19.92 -5.68 -17.54
CA ARG A 491 -18.80 -6.58 -17.80
C ARG A 491 -19.07 -7.42 -19.03
N LEU A 492 -18.06 -7.60 -19.89
CA LEU A 492 -18.08 -8.47 -21.07
C LEU A 492 -16.72 -9.16 -21.21
N GLU A 493 -16.73 -10.43 -21.59
CA GLU A 493 -15.50 -11.21 -21.84
C GLU A 493 -15.30 -11.51 -23.33
N SER A 494 -16.39 -11.63 -24.09
CA SER A 494 -16.38 -12.01 -25.51
C SER A 494 -17.15 -11.02 -26.36
N GLY A 495 -16.76 -10.92 -27.63
CA GLY A 495 -17.42 -10.11 -28.65
C GLY A 495 -17.49 -10.84 -29.98
N ASN A 496 -18.28 -10.33 -30.92
CA ASN A 496 -18.26 -10.82 -32.30
C ASN A 496 -17.37 -9.92 -33.16
N PHE A 497 -16.30 -10.48 -33.70
CA PHE A 497 -15.33 -9.74 -34.51
C PHE A 497 -15.33 -10.25 -35.95
N SER A 498 -15.24 -9.33 -36.90
CA SER A 498 -15.15 -9.65 -38.32
C SER A 498 -13.72 -9.51 -38.83
N TRP A 499 -13.29 -10.48 -39.64
CA TRP A 499 -12.14 -10.34 -40.53
C TRP A 499 -12.67 -9.77 -41.85
N GLY A 500 -12.25 -8.55 -42.21
CA GLY A 500 -12.83 -7.81 -43.33
C GLY A 500 -12.44 -8.39 -44.69
N SER A 501 -11.14 -8.61 -44.90
CA SER A 501 -10.60 -9.14 -46.16
C SER A 501 -11.12 -10.55 -46.50
N GLU A 502 -11.18 -11.43 -45.50
CA GLU A 502 -11.64 -12.83 -45.66
C GLU A 502 -13.17 -13.00 -45.59
N GLY A 503 -13.92 -11.92 -45.31
CA GLY A 503 -15.39 -11.94 -45.30
C GLY A 503 -16.02 -12.83 -44.20
N ILE A 504 -15.31 -13.06 -43.08
CA ILE A 504 -15.80 -13.92 -41.99
C ILE A 504 -15.99 -13.19 -40.67
N SER A 505 -16.86 -13.72 -39.83
CA SER A 505 -17.05 -13.27 -38.45
C SER A 505 -16.99 -14.43 -37.48
N ARG A 506 -16.34 -14.21 -36.34
CA ARG A 506 -16.24 -15.20 -35.25
C ARG A 506 -16.42 -14.52 -33.90
N LYS A 507 -17.05 -15.26 -32.99
CA LYS A 507 -17.10 -14.89 -31.58
C LYS A 507 -15.74 -15.21 -30.96
N THR A 508 -15.07 -14.20 -30.43
CA THR A 508 -13.76 -14.37 -29.79
C THR A 508 -13.72 -13.66 -28.44
N ARG A 509 -12.77 -14.08 -27.59
CA ARG A 509 -12.56 -13.48 -26.28
C ARG A 509 -11.75 -12.17 -26.45
N ALA A 510 -12.20 -11.11 -25.80
CA ALA A 510 -11.44 -9.87 -25.68
C ALA A 510 -10.47 -10.00 -24.50
N LEU A 511 -9.20 -9.73 -24.74
CA LEU A 511 -8.12 -9.94 -23.77
C LEU A 511 -7.81 -8.66 -23.00
N THR A 512 -7.43 -7.60 -23.72
CA THR A 512 -6.96 -6.33 -23.13
C THR A 512 -7.29 -5.15 -24.03
N VAL A 513 -7.40 -3.96 -23.45
CA VAL A 513 -7.50 -2.71 -24.20
C VAL A 513 -6.10 -2.13 -24.35
N VAL A 514 -5.66 -1.86 -25.58
CA VAL A 514 -4.27 -1.44 -25.85
C VAL A 514 -4.19 0.04 -26.21
N TYR A 515 -5.17 0.54 -26.96
CA TYR A 515 -5.18 1.94 -27.37
C TYR A 515 -6.59 2.53 -27.35
N ASN A 516 -6.69 3.82 -27.04
CA ASN A 516 -7.93 4.57 -27.09
C ASN A 516 -7.66 6.01 -27.54
N ALA A 517 -8.33 6.45 -28.60
CA ALA A 517 -8.12 7.79 -29.15
C ALA A 517 -8.66 8.93 -28.25
N SER A 518 -9.60 8.64 -27.35
CA SER A 518 -10.24 9.66 -26.52
C SER A 518 -9.52 9.91 -25.19
N ASN A 519 -9.14 8.84 -24.48
CA ASN A 519 -8.55 8.97 -23.14
C ASN A 519 -7.72 7.75 -22.75
N ASN A 520 -6.47 7.98 -22.35
CA ASN A 520 -5.52 6.95 -21.89
C ASN A 520 -5.95 6.25 -20.59
N GLU A 521 -6.77 6.89 -19.75
CA GLU A 521 -7.31 6.26 -18.54
C GLU A 521 -8.24 5.09 -18.86
N LEU A 522 -8.89 5.11 -20.03
CA LEU A 522 -9.73 4.00 -20.48
C LEU A 522 -8.91 2.77 -20.82
N VAL A 523 -7.68 2.96 -21.32
CA VAL A 523 -6.70 1.89 -21.55
C VAL A 523 -6.21 1.35 -20.20
N ARG A 524 -5.76 2.23 -19.29
CA ARG A 524 -5.25 1.85 -17.96
C ARG A 524 -6.23 1.02 -17.15
N THR A 525 -7.52 1.31 -17.30
CA THR A 525 -8.58 0.65 -16.55
C THR A 525 -9.32 -0.43 -17.35
N ASN A 526 -8.81 -0.82 -18.53
CA ASN A 526 -9.41 -1.84 -19.40
C ASN A 526 -10.92 -1.61 -19.66
N THR A 527 -11.27 -0.39 -20.06
CA THR A 527 -12.67 0.00 -20.33
C THR A 527 -13.02 -0.20 -21.80
N LEU A 528 -14.06 -0.98 -22.07
CA LEU A 528 -14.57 -1.26 -23.40
C LEU A 528 -15.52 -0.13 -23.86
N VAL A 529 -15.08 0.63 -24.87
CA VAL A 529 -15.87 1.69 -25.51
C VAL A 529 -15.74 1.62 -27.03
N LYS A 530 -16.65 2.28 -27.75
CA LYS A 530 -16.56 2.39 -29.22
C LYS A 530 -15.24 3.07 -29.61
N GLY A 531 -14.56 2.52 -30.61
CA GLY A 531 -13.29 3.02 -31.12
C GLY A 531 -12.07 2.67 -30.25
N ALA A 532 -12.25 1.87 -29.21
CA ALA A 532 -11.11 1.31 -28.49
C ALA A 532 -10.47 0.19 -29.33
N VAL A 533 -9.13 0.21 -29.40
CA VAL A 533 -8.32 -0.87 -29.98
C VAL A 533 -8.01 -1.86 -28.87
N ILE A 534 -8.35 -3.12 -29.11
CA ILE A 534 -8.22 -4.22 -28.16
C ILE A 534 -7.42 -5.37 -28.78
N GLN A 535 -6.88 -6.22 -27.92
CA GLN A 535 -6.37 -7.54 -28.32
C GLN A 535 -7.48 -8.58 -28.17
N ILE A 536 -7.67 -9.40 -29.19
CA ILE A 536 -8.60 -10.53 -29.19
C ILE A 536 -7.85 -11.84 -29.44
N ASP A 537 -8.48 -12.95 -29.08
CA ASP A 537 -7.97 -14.29 -29.36
C ASP A 537 -7.97 -14.60 -30.87
N ALA A 538 -6.83 -15.07 -31.39
CA ALA A 538 -6.65 -15.41 -32.81
C ALA A 538 -7.17 -16.81 -33.16
N THR A 539 -7.34 -17.70 -32.17
CA THR A 539 -7.59 -19.13 -32.39
C THR A 539 -8.81 -19.43 -33.26
N PRO A 540 -9.98 -18.76 -33.13
CA PRO A 540 -11.15 -19.09 -33.96
C PRO A 540 -10.99 -18.68 -35.43
N PHE A 541 -10.13 -17.67 -35.69
CA PHE A 541 -9.80 -17.24 -37.05
C PHE A 541 -8.76 -18.18 -37.68
N ARG A 542 -7.76 -18.60 -36.91
CA ARG A 542 -6.75 -19.58 -37.37
C ARG A 542 -7.40 -20.92 -37.74
N GLN A 543 -8.26 -21.47 -36.88
CA GLN A 543 -8.98 -22.72 -37.14
C GLN A 543 -9.83 -22.62 -38.41
N TRP A 544 -10.51 -21.49 -38.62
CA TRP A 544 -11.26 -21.28 -39.84
C TRP A 544 -10.35 -21.24 -41.07
N TYR A 545 -9.24 -20.50 -41.01
CA TYR A 545 -8.32 -20.36 -42.12
C TYR A 545 -7.69 -21.70 -42.53
N GLU A 546 -7.26 -22.49 -41.55
CA GLU A 546 -6.77 -23.87 -41.74
C GLU A 546 -7.85 -24.76 -42.38
N SER A 547 -9.10 -24.67 -41.91
CA SER A 547 -10.20 -25.43 -42.50
C SER A 547 -10.56 -25.00 -43.93
N HIS A 548 -10.38 -23.71 -44.25
CA HIS A 548 -10.83 -23.12 -45.52
C HIS A 548 -9.80 -23.28 -46.63
N TYR A 549 -8.53 -23.03 -46.31
CA TYR A 549 -7.40 -23.01 -47.24
C TYR A 549 -6.48 -24.23 -47.12
N ALA A 550 -6.60 -25.04 -46.06
CA ALA A 550 -5.67 -26.14 -45.74
C ALA A 550 -4.21 -25.68 -45.60
N ILE A 551 -4.00 -24.40 -45.27
CA ILE A 551 -2.70 -23.79 -44.99
C ILE A 551 -2.67 -23.41 -43.50
N THR A 552 -1.55 -23.69 -42.84
CA THR A 552 -1.37 -23.34 -41.43
C THR A 552 -0.86 -21.91 -41.29
N LEU A 553 -1.49 -21.14 -40.40
CA LEU A 553 -1.06 -19.78 -40.02
C LEU A 553 -0.35 -19.83 -38.66
N GLY A 554 0.83 -19.24 -38.58
CA GLY A 554 1.46 -18.95 -37.30
C GLY A 554 2.34 -20.06 -36.66
N LYS A 555 2.86 -21.03 -37.45
CA LYS A 555 3.86 -22.01 -36.98
C LYS A 555 5.26 -21.60 -37.41
N LYS A 556 6.22 -21.56 -36.47
CA LYS A 556 7.66 -21.62 -36.79
C LYS A 556 7.94 -23.00 -37.40
N SER A 557 8.80 -23.05 -38.40
CA SER A 557 9.06 -24.16 -39.32
C SER A 557 9.40 -25.55 -38.73
N ALA A 558 9.41 -25.74 -37.40
CA ALA A 558 9.82 -26.98 -36.74
C ALA A 558 8.67 -27.98 -36.45
N ASP A 559 7.42 -27.52 -36.24
CA ASP A 559 6.29 -28.38 -35.81
C ASP A 559 5.24 -28.62 -36.91
N ALA A 560 5.65 -28.61 -38.18
CA ALA A 560 4.75 -28.70 -39.33
C ALA A 560 4.24 -30.13 -39.62
N ALA A 561 4.72 -31.14 -38.90
CA ALA A 561 4.38 -32.55 -39.14
C ALA A 561 3.53 -33.11 -38.00
N GLU A 562 2.23 -32.85 -38.01
CA GLU A 562 1.15 -33.70 -37.46
C GLU A 562 -0.17 -32.91 -37.47
N THR A 563 -0.72 -32.73 -38.66
CA THR A 563 -2.18 -32.66 -38.82
C THR A 563 -2.54 -33.81 -39.74
N THR A 564 -3.19 -34.83 -39.18
CA THR A 564 -3.75 -35.98 -39.88
C THR A 564 -4.52 -35.49 -41.11
N ALA A 565 -3.95 -35.69 -42.30
CA ALA A 565 -4.61 -35.36 -43.55
C ALA A 565 -5.79 -36.32 -43.72
N GLU A 566 -6.99 -35.89 -43.33
CA GLU A 566 -8.22 -36.59 -43.63
C GLU A 566 -8.30 -36.79 -45.15
N LYS A 567 -8.58 -38.03 -45.58
CA LYS A 567 -8.76 -38.35 -47.01
C LYS A 567 -9.98 -37.58 -47.53
N LYS A 568 -9.75 -36.58 -48.37
CA LYS A 568 -10.82 -35.77 -49.01
C LYS A 568 -11.10 -36.29 -50.42
N SER A 569 -12.28 -35.98 -50.94
CA SER A 569 -12.60 -36.31 -52.33
C SER A 569 -11.82 -35.41 -53.30
N LYS A 570 -11.47 -35.93 -54.49
CA LYS A 570 -10.73 -35.16 -55.51
C LYS A 570 -11.41 -33.83 -55.89
N SER A 571 -12.74 -33.76 -55.81
CA SER A 571 -13.51 -32.52 -56.04
C SER A 571 -13.27 -31.48 -54.95
N VAL A 572 -13.19 -31.91 -53.68
CA VAL A 572 -12.88 -31.03 -52.55
C VAL A 572 -11.43 -30.57 -52.60
N GLU A 573 -10.48 -31.45 -52.93
CA GLU A 573 -9.07 -31.08 -53.12
C GLU A 573 -8.90 -30.03 -54.21
N LYS A 574 -9.56 -30.20 -55.37
CA LYS A 574 -9.53 -29.21 -56.46
C LYS A 574 -10.07 -27.84 -56.00
N LYS A 575 -11.15 -27.82 -55.20
CA LYS A 575 -11.71 -26.58 -54.63
C LYS A 575 -10.75 -25.92 -53.63
N ILE A 576 -10.09 -26.71 -52.79
CA ILE A 576 -9.11 -26.20 -51.82
C ILE A 576 -7.89 -25.64 -52.56
N ALA A 577 -7.35 -26.35 -53.55
CA ALA A 577 -6.24 -25.88 -54.38
C ALA A 577 -6.58 -24.56 -55.10
N ALA A 578 -7.80 -24.42 -55.62
CA ALA A 578 -8.26 -23.17 -56.22
C ALA A 578 -8.32 -22.00 -55.22
N ARG A 579 -8.71 -22.25 -53.97
CA ARG A 579 -8.72 -21.23 -52.90
C ARG A 579 -7.33 -20.90 -52.40
N ALA A 580 -6.45 -21.90 -52.28
CA ALA A 580 -5.07 -21.73 -51.81
C ALA A 580 -4.28 -20.75 -52.69
N ALA A 581 -4.63 -20.63 -53.99
CA ALA A 581 -4.01 -19.67 -54.90
C ALA A 581 -4.20 -18.21 -54.49
N THR A 582 -5.28 -17.87 -53.76
CA THR A 582 -5.56 -16.50 -53.28
C THR A 582 -5.26 -16.30 -51.80
N ALA A 583 -4.65 -17.29 -51.14
CA ALA A 583 -4.48 -17.34 -49.69
C ALA A 583 -3.30 -16.50 -49.17
N THR A 584 -3.13 -15.28 -49.65
CA THR A 584 -2.04 -14.38 -49.23
C THR A 584 -2.50 -13.47 -48.09
N VAL A 585 -1.86 -13.56 -46.92
CA VAL A 585 -2.14 -12.72 -45.75
C VAL A 585 -1.07 -11.65 -45.57
N ASP A 586 -1.48 -10.43 -45.18
CA ASP A 586 -0.57 -9.33 -44.82
C ASP A 586 0.49 -9.79 -43.79
N PRO A 587 1.79 -9.57 -44.04
CA PRO A 587 2.85 -9.95 -43.10
C PRO A 587 2.62 -9.46 -41.67
N LEU A 588 2.14 -8.22 -41.49
CA LEU A 588 1.89 -7.64 -40.16
C LEU A 588 0.75 -8.34 -39.41
N LEU A 589 -0.19 -8.92 -40.16
CA LEU A 589 -1.28 -9.70 -39.60
C LEU A 589 -0.83 -11.13 -39.31
N ASN A 590 0.01 -11.73 -40.15
CA ASN A 590 0.60 -13.05 -39.92
C ASN A 590 1.48 -13.08 -38.65
N ASP A 591 2.25 -12.02 -38.40
CA ASP A 591 3.02 -11.85 -37.15
C ASP A 591 2.13 -11.87 -35.89
N GLN A 592 0.89 -11.39 -35.99
CA GLN A 592 -0.07 -11.42 -34.88
C GLN A 592 -0.67 -12.81 -34.67
N PHE A 593 -0.86 -13.59 -35.75
CA PHE A 593 -1.24 -15.01 -35.64
C PHE A 593 -0.15 -15.84 -34.94
N ASN A 594 1.14 -15.55 -35.19
CA ASN A 594 2.26 -16.15 -34.43
C ASN A 594 2.18 -15.84 -32.93
N ALA A 595 1.76 -14.62 -32.56
CA ALA A 595 1.57 -14.22 -31.16
C ALA A 595 0.29 -14.79 -30.53
N GLY A 596 -0.60 -15.40 -31.33
CA GLY A 596 -1.91 -15.91 -30.90
C GLY A 596 -2.92 -14.81 -30.52
N ARG A 597 -2.64 -13.55 -30.86
CA ARG A 597 -3.48 -12.39 -30.48
C ARG A 597 -3.57 -11.41 -31.63
N LEU A 598 -4.79 -11.03 -32.01
CA LEU A 598 -5.05 -10.06 -33.08
C LEU A 598 -5.48 -8.71 -32.50
N TYR A 599 -5.06 -7.62 -33.14
CA TYR A 599 -5.58 -6.29 -32.86
C TYR A 599 -6.92 -6.07 -33.57
N ALA A 600 -7.90 -5.58 -32.84
CA ALA A 600 -9.24 -5.29 -33.34
C ALA A 600 -9.79 -3.98 -32.79
N VAL A 601 -10.67 -3.33 -33.55
CA VAL A 601 -11.38 -2.11 -33.13
C VAL A 601 -12.82 -2.46 -32.76
N ILE A 602 -13.28 -1.95 -31.61
CA ILE A 602 -14.68 -2.05 -31.20
C ILE A 602 -15.52 -1.05 -32.02
N ALA A 603 -16.34 -1.55 -32.94
CA ALA A 603 -17.25 -0.73 -33.75
C ALA A 603 -18.60 -0.47 -33.04
N SER A 604 -18.99 -1.37 -32.13
CA SER A 604 -20.24 -1.30 -31.37
C SER A 604 -20.18 -0.33 -30.17
N ARG A 605 -21.32 -0.12 -29.49
CA ARG A 605 -21.44 0.72 -28.28
C ARG A 605 -21.89 -0.12 -27.08
N PRO A 606 -20.97 -0.73 -26.30
CA PRO A 606 -21.30 -1.67 -25.23
C PRO A 606 -22.29 -1.14 -24.18
N GLY A 607 -22.18 0.14 -23.80
CA GLY A 607 -23.10 0.76 -22.85
C GLY A 607 -24.51 1.07 -23.38
N GLN A 608 -24.81 0.79 -24.65
CA GLN A 608 -26.13 1.00 -25.27
C GLN A 608 -26.75 -0.30 -25.77
N SER A 609 -25.98 -1.11 -26.50
CA SER A 609 -26.44 -2.38 -27.09
C SER A 609 -26.15 -3.59 -26.20
N GLY A 610 -25.25 -3.47 -25.23
CA GLY A 610 -24.79 -4.59 -24.41
C GLY A 610 -23.84 -5.54 -25.13
N ARG A 611 -23.33 -5.16 -26.31
CA ARG A 611 -22.44 -5.99 -27.16
C ARG A 611 -21.08 -5.32 -27.35
N CYS A 612 -20.05 -6.13 -27.55
CA CYS A 612 -18.68 -5.69 -27.81
C CYS A 612 -18.22 -6.21 -29.18
N ASP A 613 -18.93 -5.82 -30.22
CA ASP A 613 -18.66 -6.23 -31.60
C ASP A 613 -17.68 -5.26 -32.28
N GLY A 614 -16.91 -5.78 -33.23
CA GLY A 614 -15.83 -5.06 -33.90
C GLY A 614 -15.29 -5.75 -35.14
N TYR A 615 -14.14 -5.27 -35.63
CA TYR A 615 -13.44 -5.85 -36.77
C TYR A 615 -11.92 -5.87 -36.50
N ILE A 616 -11.23 -6.81 -37.13
CA ILE A 616 -9.77 -6.96 -37.06
C ILE A 616 -9.12 -5.81 -37.84
N LEU A 617 -8.02 -5.27 -37.32
CA LEU A 617 -7.25 -4.22 -37.97
C LEU A 617 -6.37 -4.81 -39.08
N GLU A 618 -6.44 -4.22 -40.28
CA GLU A 618 -5.70 -4.66 -41.47
C GLU A 618 -5.07 -3.47 -42.22
N GLY A 619 -4.01 -3.74 -43.00
CA GLY A 619 -3.35 -2.78 -43.89
C GLY A 619 -2.94 -1.46 -43.24
N LYS A 620 -3.23 -0.33 -43.91
CA LYS A 620 -2.81 1.01 -43.46
C LYS A 620 -3.40 1.41 -42.09
N GLU A 621 -4.59 0.92 -41.75
CA GLU A 621 -5.19 1.21 -40.44
C GLU A 621 -4.42 0.50 -39.32
N LEU A 622 -4.03 -0.76 -39.54
CA LEU A 622 -3.19 -1.51 -38.63
C LEU A 622 -1.82 -0.83 -38.43
N GLU A 623 -1.16 -0.43 -39.52
CA GLU A 623 0.11 0.30 -39.45
C GLU A 623 0.02 1.58 -38.63
N PHE A 624 -1.05 2.36 -38.82
CA PHE A 624 -1.28 3.59 -38.08
C PHE A 624 -1.38 3.33 -36.58
N TYR A 625 -2.18 2.35 -36.15
CA TYR A 625 -2.33 2.03 -34.74
C TYR A 625 -1.08 1.41 -34.14
N LEU A 626 -0.37 0.54 -34.88
CA LEU A 626 0.93 0.00 -34.44
C LEU A 626 1.94 1.13 -34.19
N ARG A 627 2.03 2.11 -35.09
CA ARG A 627 2.88 3.29 -34.90
C ARG A 627 2.50 4.09 -33.66
N LYS A 628 1.19 4.28 -33.41
CA LYS A 628 0.69 4.98 -32.22
C LYS A 628 0.97 4.21 -30.93
N ILE A 629 0.83 2.89 -30.94
CA ILE A 629 1.12 2.05 -29.78
C ILE A 629 2.62 2.10 -29.45
N LYS A 630 3.50 1.91 -30.46
CA LYS A 630 4.96 2.02 -30.28
C LYS A 630 5.38 3.40 -29.76
N SER A 631 4.88 4.47 -30.36
CA SER A 631 5.17 5.84 -29.91
C SER A 631 4.63 6.11 -28.50
N ALA A 632 3.47 5.56 -28.13
CA ALA A 632 2.93 5.69 -26.77
C ALA A 632 3.76 4.90 -25.73
N GLU A 633 4.35 3.77 -26.12
CA GLU A 633 5.29 3.02 -25.29
C GLU A 633 6.61 3.77 -25.12
N GLU A 634 7.18 4.33 -26.19
CA GLU A 634 8.34 5.21 -26.14
C GLU A 634 8.07 6.48 -25.31
N GLN A 635 6.86 7.04 -25.34
CA GLN A 635 6.44 8.17 -24.50
C GLN A 635 6.31 7.82 -23.02
N LYS A 636 6.03 6.55 -22.68
CA LYS A 636 6.11 6.10 -21.28
C LYS A 636 7.57 6.02 -20.82
N VAL A 637 8.50 5.72 -21.73
CA VAL A 637 9.94 5.59 -21.47
C VAL A 637 10.64 6.97 -21.48
N THR A 638 10.19 7.91 -22.31
CA THR A 638 10.72 9.29 -22.36
C THR A 638 10.15 10.14 -21.23
N LYS A 639 11.03 10.51 -20.30
CA LYS A 639 10.72 11.32 -19.10
C LYS A 639 9.96 12.59 -19.50
N ASN A 640 8.79 12.80 -18.88
CA ASN A 640 8.11 14.08 -18.85
C ASN A 640 9.15 15.23 -18.72
N PRO A 641 9.15 16.25 -19.59
CA PRO A 641 10.15 17.32 -19.57
C PRO A 641 10.33 17.99 -18.20
N MET A 642 9.27 18.04 -17.40
CA MET A 642 9.31 18.56 -16.02
C MET A 642 10.11 17.69 -15.04
N ARG A 643 10.54 16.48 -15.43
CA ARG A 643 11.33 15.57 -14.60
C ARG A 643 12.81 15.57 -14.94
N ASN A 644 13.24 16.33 -15.95
CA ASN A 644 14.64 16.46 -16.31
C ASN A 644 15.42 17.08 -15.16
N LEU A 645 16.53 16.44 -14.78
CA LEU A 645 17.45 16.95 -13.76
C LEU A 645 18.36 18.00 -14.41
N GLN A 646 18.52 19.13 -13.72
CA GLN A 646 19.43 20.21 -14.12
C GLN A 646 20.11 20.79 -12.88
N ILE A 647 21.26 21.43 -13.10
CA ILE A 647 21.94 22.21 -12.07
C ILE A 647 21.13 23.49 -11.84
N GLU A 648 20.62 23.68 -10.62
CA GLU A 648 19.85 24.88 -10.28
C GLU A 648 20.78 26.04 -9.92
N LYS A 649 21.84 25.74 -9.17
CA LYS A 649 22.90 26.66 -8.79
C LYS A 649 24.14 25.91 -8.32
N LEU A 650 25.30 26.50 -8.57
CA LEU A 650 26.57 26.13 -7.97
C LEU A 650 26.90 27.17 -6.89
N VAL A 651 27.27 26.71 -5.70
CA VAL A 651 27.75 27.58 -4.62
C VAL A 651 29.20 27.23 -4.35
N LEU A 652 30.08 28.22 -4.49
CA LEU A 652 31.48 28.11 -4.10
C LEU A 652 31.66 28.83 -2.77
N ASN A 653 32.30 28.17 -1.81
CA ASN A 653 32.47 28.69 -0.46
C ASN A 653 33.93 28.57 -0.01
N ILE A 654 34.47 29.66 0.54
CA ILE A 654 35.76 29.68 1.22
C ILE A 654 35.53 30.12 2.66
N CYS A 655 35.82 29.20 3.60
CA CYS A 655 35.74 29.48 5.03
C CYS A 655 37.15 29.72 5.58
N VAL A 656 37.47 30.98 5.91
CA VAL A 656 38.79 31.37 6.41
C VAL A 656 38.84 31.28 7.95
N GLY A 657 37.69 31.38 8.63
CA GLY A 657 37.58 31.18 10.07
C GLY A 657 37.95 32.42 10.92
N GLU A 658 38.51 33.45 10.30
CA GLU A 658 38.90 34.72 10.93
C GLU A 658 38.45 35.91 10.07
N SER A 659 38.33 37.09 10.70
CA SER A 659 38.10 38.35 9.98
C SER A 659 39.41 39.08 9.67
N GLY A 660 39.38 40.00 8.71
CA GLY A 660 40.53 40.82 8.33
C GLY A 660 40.98 40.61 6.89
N ASP A 661 42.26 40.90 6.62
CA ASP A 661 42.83 40.94 5.27
C ASP A 661 42.85 39.59 4.56
N ARG A 662 42.95 38.50 5.32
CA ARG A 662 42.92 37.14 4.75
C ARG A 662 41.57 36.83 4.10
N LEU A 663 40.48 37.32 4.69
CA LEU A 663 39.13 37.16 4.13
C LEU A 663 38.91 38.03 2.88
N THR A 664 39.52 39.22 2.82
CA THR A 664 39.44 40.08 1.63
C THR A 664 40.26 39.52 0.46
N ARG A 665 41.40 38.87 0.74
CA ARG A 665 42.17 38.11 -0.27
C ARG A 665 41.40 36.91 -0.81
N ALA A 666 40.76 36.12 0.07
CA ALA A 666 39.90 35.00 -0.34
C ALA A 666 38.72 35.47 -1.21
N ALA A 667 38.17 36.66 -0.94
CA ALA A 667 37.14 37.26 -1.79
C ALA A 667 37.67 37.58 -3.20
N LYS A 668 38.88 38.12 -3.33
CA LYS A 668 39.51 38.38 -4.64
C LYS A 668 39.70 37.10 -5.45
N VAL A 669 40.05 35.97 -4.82
CA VAL A 669 40.18 34.67 -5.49
C VAL A 669 38.85 34.22 -6.10
N LEU A 670 37.75 34.30 -5.34
CA LEU A 670 36.43 33.94 -5.86
C LEU A 670 35.95 34.89 -6.96
N GLU A 671 36.29 36.18 -6.87
CA GLU A 671 35.99 37.17 -7.88
C GLU A 671 36.76 36.90 -9.19
N GLN A 672 38.04 36.56 -9.11
CA GLN A 672 38.85 36.15 -10.28
C GLN A 672 38.34 34.86 -10.92
N LEU A 673 37.91 33.87 -10.11
CA LEU A 673 37.41 32.59 -10.62
C LEU A 673 36.03 32.72 -11.29
N THR A 674 35.13 33.54 -10.73
CA THR A 674 33.71 33.58 -11.14
C THR A 674 33.30 34.82 -11.93
N GLY A 675 34.10 35.89 -11.86
CA GLY A 675 33.76 37.22 -12.38
C GLY A 675 32.54 37.85 -11.69
N GLN A 676 32.17 37.38 -10.49
CA GLN A 676 31.05 37.90 -9.71
C GLN A 676 31.52 38.45 -8.37
N THR A 677 30.85 39.49 -7.88
CA THR A 677 31.12 40.06 -6.57
C THR A 677 30.69 39.08 -5.47
N PRO A 678 31.63 38.62 -4.62
CA PRO A 678 31.34 37.60 -3.64
C PRO A 678 30.65 38.16 -2.40
N VAL A 679 29.85 37.32 -1.72
CA VAL A 679 29.05 37.70 -0.55
C VAL A 679 29.71 37.24 0.74
N TYR A 680 29.95 38.19 1.65
CA TYR A 680 30.48 37.92 2.98
C TYR A 680 29.41 37.38 3.93
N SER A 681 29.68 36.23 4.54
CA SER A 681 28.83 35.64 5.58
C SER A 681 29.28 36.07 6.97
N LYS A 682 28.29 36.36 7.81
CA LYS A 682 28.49 36.80 9.19
C LYS A 682 28.28 35.65 10.18
N ALA A 683 29.10 35.57 11.22
CA ALA A 683 28.97 34.62 12.30
C ALA A 683 27.66 34.83 13.08
N ARG A 684 26.89 33.75 13.30
CA ARG A 684 25.61 33.82 14.06
C ARG A 684 25.81 33.78 15.57
N TYR A 685 26.88 33.14 16.02
CA TYR A 685 27.21 32.90 17.42
C TYR A 685 28.64 33.33 17.72
N THR A 686 28.90 33.69 18.97
CA THR A 686 30.26 33.93 19.46
C THR A 686 30.84 32.60 19.94
N VAL A 687 31.99 32.21 19.42
CA VAL A 687 32.73 31.02 19.86
C VAL A 687 34.12 31.45 20.30
N ARG A 688 34.30 31.56 21.63
CA ARG A 688 35.53 32.11 22.24
C ARG A 688 36.78 31.29 21.90
N THR A 689 36.67 29.96 21.79
CA THR A 689 37.79 29.05 21.46
C THR A 689 38.38 29.32 20.08
N PHE A 690 37.56 29.79 19.13
CA PHE A 690 38.01 30.15 17.78
C PHE A 690 38.22 31.65 17.61
N SER A 691 38.17 32.44 18.70
CA SER A 691 38.25 33.90 18.66
C SER A 691 37.18 34.61 17.80
N ILE A 692 36.07 33.93 17.48
CA ILE A 692 35.01 34.45 16.61
C ILE A 692 33.93 35.16 17.44
N ARG A 693 33.60 36.41 17.08
CA ARG A 693 32.50 37.19 17.65
C ARG A 693 31.25 37.17 16.76
N ARG A 694 30.07 37.31 17.36
CA ARG A 694 28.80 37.42 16.63
C ARG A 694 28.82 38.63 15.67
N ASN A 695 28.26 38.43 14.48
CA ASN A 695 28.21 39.37 13.35
C ASN A 695 29.55 39.65 12.64
N GLU A 696 30.64 39.04 13.09
CA GLU A 696 31.93 39.09 12.43
C GLU A 696 31.89 38.39 11.07
N LYS A 697 32.56 38.93 10.07
CA LYS A 697 32.65 38.32 8.74
C LYS A 697 33.73 37.25 8.78
N ILE A 698 33.38 36.00 8.50
CA ILE A 698 34.27 34.84 8.68
C ILE A 698 34.43 33.97 7.42
N SER A 699 33.50 34.09 6.48
CA SER A 699 33.53 33.32 5.24
C SER A 699 32.97 34.12 4.07
N VAL A 700 33.33 33.69 2.88
CA VAL A 700 32.95 34.32 1.63
C VAL A 700 32.42 33.25 0.67
N HIS A 701 31.31 33.53 0.00
CA HIS A 701 30.73 32.60 -0.97
C HIS A 701 30.17 33.33 -2.18
N VAL A 702 30.09 32.60 -3.29
CA VAL A 702 29.50 33.08 -4.54
C VAL A 702 28.53 32.02 -5.07
N THR A 703 27.37 32.47 -5.57
CA THR A 703 26.36 31.58 -6.15
C THR A 703 26.25 31.82 -7.64
N VAL A 704 26.75 30.88 -8.43
CA VAL A 704 26.72 30.93 -9.89
C VAL A 704 25.53 30.11 -10.42
N ARG A 705 24.92 30.57 -11.51
CA ARG A 705 23.80 29.89 -12.19
C ARG A 705 23.99 29.93 -13.70
N GLY A 706 23.30 29.02 -14.40
CA GLY A 706 23.31 28.96 -15.86
C GLY A 706 24.60 28.35 -16.42
N PRO A 707 24.98 28.65 -17.67
CA PRO A 707 26.09 27.98 -18.37
C PRO A 707 27.43 28.17 -17.67
N LYS A 708 27.67 29.36 -17.08
CA LYS A 708 28.87 29.63 -16.28
C LYS A 708 29.05 28.67 -15.09
N ALA A 709 27.95 28.18 -14.51
CA ALA A 709 28.04 27.22 -13.41
C ALA A 709 28.49 25.84 -13.88
N GLU A 710 28.12 25.45 -15.11
CA GLU A 710 28.56 24.17 -15.70
C GLU A 710 30.05 24.22 -16.03
N GLU A 711 30.51 25.31 -16.65
CA GLU A 711 31.92 25.51 -16.97
C GLU A 711 32.82 25.47 -15.73
N ILE A 712 32.45 26.17 -14.66
CA ILE A 712 33.24 26.20 -13.42
C ILE A 712 33.20 24.83 -12.71
N LEU A 713 32.07 24.13 -12.78
CA LEU A 713 31.96 22.78 -12.23
C LEU A 713 32.87 21.80 -12.97
N GLU A 714 32.91 21.86 -14.30
CA GLU A 714 33.75 21.00 -15.13
C GLU A 714 35.24 21.22 -14.83
N ARG A 715 35.67 22.49 -14.68
CA ARG A 715 37.03 22.81 -14.23
C ARG A 715 37.36 22.20 -12.86
N GLY A 716 36.41 22.25 -11.92
CA GLY A 716 36.59 21.66 -10.58
C GLY A 716 36.60 20.12 -10.58
N LEU A 717 35.77 19.49 -11.43
CA LEU A 717 35.74 18.04 -11.57
C LEU A 717 37.00 17.48 -12.23
N LYS A 718 37.63 18.24 -13.12
CA LYS A 718 38.92 17.87 -13.74
C LYS A 718 40.02 17.68 -12.69
N VAL A 719 40.05 18.52 -11.65
CA VAL A 719 41.01 18.41 -10.53
C VAL A 719 40.79 17.15 -9.70
N LYS A 720 39.54 16.67 -9.62
CA LYS A 720 39.18 15.41 -8.93
C LYS A 720 39.07 14.21 -9.88
N GLU A 721 39.60 14.31 -11.10
CA GLU A 721 39.59 13.24 -12.11
C GLU A 721 38.19 12.65 -12.37
N TYR A 722 37.14 13.46 -12.23
CA TYR A 722 35.74 13.03 -12.32
C TYR A 722 35.34 11.91 -11.33
N GLU A 723 36.13 11.66 -10.29
CA GLU A 723 35.84 10.69 -9.24
C GLU A 723 35.20 11.38 -8.02
N LEU A 724 34.01 10.91 -7.61
CA LEU A 724 33.34 11.36 -6.39
C LEU A 724 32.95 10.17 -5.50
N LYS A 725 33.06 10.35 -4.18
CA LYS A 725 32.61 9.31 -3.24
C LYS A 725 31.08 9.32 -3.11
N ALA A 726 30.48 8.15 -2.90
CA ALA A 726 29.03 8.02 -2.69
C ALA A 726 28.50 8.85 -1.50
N ARG A 727 29.34 9.13 -0.49
CA ARG A 727 29.00 9.97 0.68
C ARG A 727 28.85 11.46 0.35
N ASN A 728 29.44 11.93 -0.74
CA ASN A 728 29.34 13.32 -1.20
C ASN A 728 27.93 13.67 -1.70
N PHE A 729 27.11 12.67 -2.03
CA PHE A 729 25.73 12.85 -2.46
C PHE A 729 24.76 12.78 -1.27
N SER A 730 23.93 13.81 -1.11
CA SER A 730 22.90 13.91 -0.10
C SER A 730 21.66 13.09 -0.46
N GLN A 731 20.83 12.78 0.55
CA GLN A 731 19.54 12.11 0.33
C GLN A 731 18.59 12.91 -0.57
N THR A 732 18.73 14.24 -0.58
CA THR A 732 17.92 15.16 -1.41
C THR A 732 18.49 15.33 -2.83
N GLY A 733 19.51 14.55 -3.21
CA GLY A 733 20.13 14.59 -4.54
C GLY A 733 21.07 15.76 -4.80
N ASN A 734 21.45 16.54 -3.77
CA ASN A 734 22.50 17.55 -3.89
C ASN A 734 23.85 16.91 -3.62
N PHE A 735 24.93 17.45 -4.17
CA PHE A 735 26.26 16.93 -3.90
C PHE A 735 27.31 18.04 -3.86
N GLY A 736 28.42 17.77 -3.20
CA GLY A 736 29.52 18.72 -3.10
C GLY A 736 30.85 18.04 -2.84
N PHE A 737 31.94 18.74 -3.15
CA PHE A 737 33.30 18.28 -2.95
C PHE A 737 34.22 19.48 -2.66
N GLY A 738 35.31 19.24 -1.94
CA GLY A 738 36.32 20.25 -1.64
C GLY A 738 37.51 20.15 -2.58
N ILE A 739 38.11 21.29 -2.90
CA ILE A 739 39.40 21.41 -3.56
C ILE A 739 40.36 22.07 -2.56
N ASP A 740 41.54 21.48 -2.39
CA ASP A 740 42.51 21.90 -1.38
C ASP A 740 43.26 23.17 -1.81
N GLU A 741 43.51 23.33 -3.12
CA GLU A 741 44.21 24.49 -3.68
C GLU A 741 43.47 25.11 -4.87
N HIS A 742 43.23 26.42 -4.82
CA HIS A 742 42.64 27.16 -5.93
C HIS A 742 43.53 27.26 -7.19
N ILE A 743 44.83 26.92 -7.09
CA ILE A 743 45.79 26.98 -8.20
C ILE A 743 45.47 25.88 -9.23
N ASP A 744 45.01 24.72 -8.77
CA ASP A 744 44.64 23.57 -9.61
C ASP A 744 43.51 23.89 -10.61
N LEU A 745 42.76 24.97 -10.36
CA LEU A 745 41.70 25.47 -11.24
C LEU A 745 42.22 26.32 -12.41
N GLY A 746 43.55 26.49 -12.53
CA GLY A 746 44.22 27.22 -13.62
C GLY A 746 44.47 28.70 -13.34
N ILE A 747 44.40 29.14 -12.08
CA ILE A 747 44.74 30.50 -11.66
C ILE A 747 46.24 30.58 -11.37
N LYS A 748 46.94 31.59 -11.91
CA LYS A 748 48.36 31.81 -11.62
C LYS A 748 48.55 32.14 -10.14
N TYR A 749 49.58 31.56 -9.52
CA TYR A 749 49.93 31.83 -8.14
C TYR A 749 50.37 33.30 -7.95
N ASP A 750 49.76 33.98 -6.97
CA ASP A 750 50.14 35.32 -6.53
C ASP A 750 50.61 35.26 -5.06
N PRO A 751 51.88 35.56 -4.77
CA PRO A 751 52.43 35.56 -3.42
C PRO A 751 51.68 36.48 -2.44
N SER A 752 51.02 37.54 -2.94
CA SER A 752 50.28 38.48 -2.09
C SER A 752 48.94 37.91 -1.59
N ILE A 753 48.35 36.96 -2.33
CA ILE A 753 47.03 36.39 -2.03
C ILE A 753 47.16 35.18 -1.10
N GLY A 754 48.12 34.28 -1.41
CA GLY A 754 48.34 33.02 -0.71
C GLY A 754 47.42 31.89 -1.18
N ILE A 755 47.60 30.68 -0.64
CA ILE A 755 46.87 29.48 -1.05
C ILE A 755 45.60 29.31 -0.21
N TYR A 756 44.45 29.19 -0.88
CA TYR A 756 43.16 28.85 -0.28
C TYR A 756 42.57 27.60 -0.93
N GLY A 757 41.95 26.77 -0.09
CA GLY A 757 41.01 25.74 -0.52
C GLY A 757 39.58 26.27 -0.60
N MET A 758 38.72 25.56 -1.34
CA MET A 758 37.33 25.94 -1.53
C MET A 758 36.40 24.73 -1.65
N ASP A 759 35.16 24.92 -1.23
CA ASP A 759 34.11 23.92 -1.33
C ASP A 759 33.16 24.21 -2.49
N TYR A 760 32.93 23.18 -3.31
CA TYR A 760 31.91 23.16 -4.35
C TYR A 760 30.64 22.52 -3.79
N TYR A 761 29.52 23.24 -3.84
CA TYR A 761 28.21 22.71 -3.47
C TYR A 761 27.20 22.91 -4.59
N ILE A 762 26.78 21.79 -5.19
CA ILE A 762 25.88 21.74 -6.34
C ILE A 762 24.46 21.47 -5.84
N VAL A 763 23.54 22.37 -6.18
CA VAL A 763 22.12 22.18 -5.91
C VAL A 763 21.43 21.69 -7.17
N MET A 764 20.91 20.47 -7.08
CA MET A 764 20.15 19.85 -8.16
C MET A 764 18.69 20.29 -8.09
N GLY A 765 18.09 20.51 -9.26
CA GLY A 765 16.69 20.93 -9.36
C GLY A 765 15.99 20.30 -10.56
N ARG A 766 14.67 20.16 -10.45
CA ARG A 766 13.78 19.88 -11.57
C ARG A 766 12.97 21.13 -11.93
N PRO A 767 12.59 21.32 -13.20
CA PRO A 767 11.63 22.35 -13.58
C PRO A 767 10.35 22.21 -12.75
N GLY A 768 9.88 23.28 -12.11
CA GLY A 768 8.71 23.25 -11.22
C GLY A 768 9.03 23.14 -9.72
N ASN A 769 10.27 22.87 -9.33
CA ASN A 769 10.69 22.85 -7.92
C ASN A 769 10.60 24.23 -7.23
N ARG A 770 10.28 25.29 -7.99
CA ARG A 770 9.99 26.65 -7.50
C ARG A 770 8.67 26.74 -6.73
N VAL A 771 7.73 25.80 -6.90
CA VAL A 771 6.39 25.84 -6.31
C VAL A 771 6.41 25.85 -4.77
N SER A 772 7.42 25.23 -4.14
CA SER A 772 7.60 25.25 -2.68
C SER A 772 8.11 26.58 -2.14
N ARG A 773 8.84 27.36 -2.97
CA ARG A 773 9.60 28.55 -2.55
C ARG A 773 9.07 29.87 -3.11
N ARG A 774 8.15 29.84 -4.10
CA ARG A 774 7.50 31.06 -4.64
C ARG A 774 6.74 31.83 -3.56
N LYS A 775 6.64 33.16 -3.66
CA LYS A 775 5.93 33.98 -2.66
C LYS A 775 4.40 33.75 -2.69
N HIS A 776 3.83 33.65 -3.88
CA HIS A 776 2.39 33.46 -4.11
C HIS A 776 2.01 31.98 -4.31
N CYS A 777 0.91 31.52 -3.68
CA CYS A 777 0.39 30.15 -3.78
C CYS A 777 1.44 29.04 -3.56
N LYS A 778 2.14 29.07 -2.42
CA LYS A 778 3.08 28.00 -2.05
C LYS A 778 2.35 26.65 -1.95
N ALA A 779 2.95 25.60 -2.52
CA ALA A 779 2.44 24.25 -2.39
C ALA A 779 3.59 23.25 -2.20
N LYS A 780 3.28 22.09 -1.59
CA LYS A 780 4.26 21.02 -1.37
C LYS A 780 4.60 20.35 -2.70
N VAL A 781 5.89 20.09 -2.92
CA VAL A 781 6.37 19.30 -4.06
C VAL A 781 6.05 17.84 -3.81
N GLY A 782 5.34 17.20 -4.75
CA GLY A 782 4.95 15.79 -4.64
C GLY A 782 6.17 14.86 -4.57
N VAL A 783 6.03 13.74 -3.86
CA VAL A 783 7.12 12.78 -3.61
C VAL A 783 7.78 12.30 -4.91
N LYS A 784 6.98 12.06 -5.96
CA LYS A 784 7.49 11.64 -7.28
C LYS A 784 8.30 12.70 -8.02
N HIS A 785 8.22 13.96 -7.62
CA HIS A 785 8.98 15.07 -8.21
C HIS A 785 10.23 15.42 -7.39
N GLN A 786 10.33 14.95 -6.15
CA GLN A 786 11.55 15.11 -5.35
C GLN A 786 12.70 14.30 -5.97
N ILE A 787 13.92 14.81 -5.83
CA ILE A 787 15.13 14.18 -6.35
C ILE A 787 15.67 13.24 -5.29
N LYS A 788 15.99 12.02 -5.70
CA LYS A 788 16.64 11.03 -4.82
C LYS A 788 18.16 11.02 -5.02
N LYS A 789 18.87 10.46 -4.05
CA LYS A 789 20.32 10.29 -4.08
C LYS A 789 20.77 9.47 -5.30
N GLU A 790 20.08 8.37 -5.59
CA GLU A 790 20.42 7.47 -6.69
C GLU A 790 20.24 8.14 -8.06
N GLU A 791 19.20 8.96 -8.20
CA GLU A 791 18.94 9.72 -9.43
C GLU A 791 20.03 10.76 -9.71
N ALA A 792 20.57 11.39 -8.67
CA ALA A 792 21.67 12.35 -8.80
C ALA A 792 23.00 11.67 -9.15
N MET A 793 23.26 10.49 -8.58
CA MET A 793 24.42 9.67 -8.93
C MET A 793 24.38 9.21 -10.38
N GLU A 794 23.23 8.72 -10.83
CA GLU A 794 23.06 8.27 -12.21
C GLU A 794 23.14 9.45 -13.20
N TRP A 795 22.60 10.61 -12.83
CA TRP A 795 22.77 11.83 -13.61
C TRP A 795 24.24 12.25 -13.73
N PHE A 796 25.02 12.16 -12.65
CA PHE A 796 26.45 12.48 -12.67
C PHE A 796 27.24 11.54 -13.59
N LYS A 797 26.96 10.23 -13.51
CA LYS A 797 27.53 9.22 -14.42
C LYS A 797 27.18 9.48 -15.88
N GLN A 798 25.92 9.80 -16.17
CA GLN A 798 25.45 10.00 -17.56
C GLN A 798 25.91 11.32 -18.18
N ARG A 799 26.05 12.39 -17.36
CA ARG A 799 26.33 13.74 -17.87
C ARG A 799 27.82 14.04 -18.02
N PHE A 800 28.64 13.51 -17.12
CA PHE A 800 30.07 13.79 -17.02
C PHE A 800 30.96 12.54 -17.09
N ASP A 801 30.38 11.37 -17.42
CA ASP A 801 31.08 10.07 -17.42
C ASP A 801 31.83 9.77 -16.11
N GLY A 802 31.33 10.32 -15.01
CA GLY A 802 32.04 10.33 -13.72
C GLY A 802 31.99 9.00 -12.98
N VAL A 803 33.06 8.70 -12.25
CA VAL A 803 33.22 7.47 -11.46
C VAL A 803 32.74 7.71 -10.03
N ILE A 804 31.94 6.79 -9.50
CA ILE A 804 31.45 6.85 -8.11
C ILE A 804 32.14 5.79 -7.27
N SER A 805 32.90 6.24 -6.28
CA SER A 805 33.65 5.39 -5.35
C SER A 805 32.82 5.06 -4.11
N TYR A 806 32.74 3.78 -3.77
CA TYR A 806 32.04 3.26 -2.57
C TYR A 806 32.99 2.90 -1.41
N LYS A 807 34.28 3.20 -1.55
CA LYS A 807 35.26 3.02 -0.47
C LYS A 807 34.87 3.95 0.70
N ALA A 808 34.90 3.40 1.92
CA ALA A 808 34.49 4.07 3.17
C ALA A 808 35.25 5.39 3.41
#